data_AF-A0A818SKH5-F1
#
_entry.id   AF-A0A818SKH5-F1
#
_cell.length_a   1.000
_cell.length_b   1.000
_cell.length_c   1.000
_cell.angle_alpha   90.00
_cell.angle_beta   90.00
_cell.angle_gamma   90.00
#
_symmetry.space_group_name_H-M   'P 1'
#
loop_
_entity.id
_entity.type
_entity.pdbx_description
1 polymer ?
#
loop_
_entity_poly.entity_id
_entity_poly.type
_entity_poly.pdbx_seq_one_letter_code
_entity_poly.pdbx_strand_id
1 'polypeptide(L)'
;MTLANPKLTDELTIAVDQVCSPLYAQMFEKIAKEQPSSITNAENVMLQNYPNQITWYEGSRRPEIIERIRRAQLKWFNSWLSEHNTGQPPYVKWGLTMTNILLHVSNLLFRIDLGDIITTDEQRNDCRQIADTIKRILVSVSESNPVTIDPDGLPLVQTLLQILFYFTVDVELVIYLKSLQLVDLLNAFIRTSNNDNEIHLHAYRILAVVMGEADIKQLQNSSRIATVFIKFIKDTIDEGVRSEGRLHNSLRSLKVLTQHDQIREELIKQKGDSLFLRCALEDKFNPLKAKLPALEILLALTFNKDFAATLKDNTAFINHVRTLTSSPQQELQLVATALIWKLEKEPETTVQPVQEQMSSPTIAKKQYNIMISYSHNDKELCHRILNALEKDQLRVWIDSRLMHGATFDAMAKAIENTEFVVMCMSDAYKQSAFCEMEASYAVKRRCHIIPLVMTANYKADGWLGVLTSALIYVDFPKLGFDKAYQELKKQIGLFRMNDSNSTPANHGILHHDSFSLTAIIPKAISTVEKNKEPRPVVEYPHYIDMWTKDHVKSFLLDKELDMLIPTFEGMNGRLLHKVYNMCQTNEQAMFSSLKEDVARSQLTTALSLKDYLIFLDEIKIYIPYKAGDQLNPTSAICNLM
;
A
#
# COMPACT_ATOMS: atom_id res chain seq x y z
N MET A 1 -18.32 24.42 -24.01
CA MET A 1 -17.96 25.84 -24.15
C MET A 1 -16.45 25.94 -24.11
N THR A 2 -15.84 26.34 -25.22
CA THR A 2 -14.41 26.67 -25.32
C THR A 2 -14.13 27.84 -24.37
N LEU A 3 -13.56 27.55 -23.20
CA LEU A 3 -13.08 28.59 -22.28
C LEU A 3 -12.03 29.40 -23.03
N ALA A 4 -12.33 30.67 -23.26
CA ALA A 4 -11.36 31.62 -23.81
C ALA A 4 -10.11 31.60 -22.92
N ASN A 5 -8.96 31.33 -23.53
CA ASN A 5 -7.67 31.28 -22.84
C ASN A 5 -7.45 32.65 -22.17
N PRO A 6 -7.39 32.75 -20.82
CA PRO A 6 -7.34 34.04 -20.16
C PRO A 6 -6.04 34.77 -20.54
N LYS A 7 -6.19 35.89 -21.25
CA LYS A 7 -5.06 36.75 -21.65
C LYS A 7 -4.34 37.23 -20.39
N LEU A 8 -3.02 37.31 -20.47
CA LEU A 8 -2.21 37.95 -19.43
C LEU A 8 -2.64 39.41 -19.32
N THR A 9 -3.08 39.84 -18.14
CA THR A 9 -3.44 41.23 -17.87
C THR A 9 -2.20 42.03 -17.44
N ASP A 10 -2.24 43.35 -17.61
CA ASP A 10 -1.18 44.24 -17.11
C ASP A 10 -1.02 44.09 -15.59
N GLU A 11 -2.13 43.94 -14.88
CA GLU A 11 -2.15 43.70 -13.43
C GLU A 11 -1.41 42.41 -13.02
N LEU A 12 -1.62 41.30 -13.74
CA LEU A 12 -0.94 40.04 -13.44
C LEU A 12 0.56 40.13 -13.76
N THR A 13 0.93 40.88 -14.80
CA THR A 13 2.35 41.15 -15.12
C THR A 13 3.02 41.92 -13.98
N ILE A 14 2.35 42.98 -13.48
CA ILE A 14 2.82 43.74 -12.31
C ILE A 14 2.95 42.82 -11.10
N ALA A 15 1.96 41.97 -10.81
CA ALA A 15 2.01 41.04 -9.70
C ALA A 15 3.23 40.11 -9.78
N VAL A 16 3.52 39.55 -10.96
CA VAL A 16 4.68 38.68 -11.20
C VAL A 16 5.99 39.44 -11.00
N ASP A 17 6.11 40.64 -11.55
CA ASP A 17 7.31 41.48 -11.41
C ASP A 17 7.57 41.84 -9.94
N GLN A 18 6.50 42.19 -9.21
CA GLN A 18 6.57 42.48 -7.78
C GLN A 18 7.01 41.25 -6.99
N VAL A 19 6.39 40.09 -7.19
CA VAL A 19 6.78 38.85 -6.48
C VAL A 19 8.20 38.41 -6.83
N CYS A 20 8.69 38.65 -8.05
CA CYS A 20 10.08 38.34 -8.41
C CYS A 20 11.11 39.35 -7.87
N SER A 21 10.66 40.46 -7.28
CA SER A 21 11.56 41.51 -6.81
C SER A 21 12.21 41.17 -5.45
N PRO A 22 13.40 41.72 -5.15
CA PRO A 22 14.00 41.62 -3.82
C PRO A 22 13.13 42.21 -2.71
N LEU A 23 12.27 43.18 -3.03
CA LEU A 23 11.36 43.82 -2.07
C LEU A 23 10.36 42.80 -1.48
N TYR A 24 9.92 41.82 -2.29
CA TYR A 24 9.04 40.76 -1.82
C TYR A 24 9.67 39.96 -0.68
N ALA A 25 10.91 39.48 -0.89
CA ALA A 25 11.68 38.73 0.10
C ALA A 25 11.95 39.54 1.37
N GLN A 26 12.38 40.80 1.22
CA GLN A 26 12.63 41.70 2.34
C GLN A 26 11.38 41.97 3.18
N MET A 27 10.24 42.18 2.51
CA MET A 27 8.96 42.41 3.18
C MET A 27 8.49 41.16 3.91
N PHE A 28 8.63 39.98 3.30
CA PHE A 28 8.33 38.71 3.95
C PHE A 28 9.21 38.51 5.20
N GLU A 29 10.53 38.70 5.10
CA GLU A 29 11.45 38.53 6.22
C GLU A 29 11.15 39.49 7.38
N LYS A 30 10.80 40.74 7.07
CA LYS A 30 10.35 41.72 8.06
C LYS A 30 9.13 41.21 8.82
N ILE A 31 8.09 40.75 8.11
CA ILE A 31 6.87 40.23 8.73
C ILE A 31 7.15 38.95 9.52
N ALA A 32 8.00 38.06 9.00
CA ALA A 32 8.41 36.84 9.68
C ALA A 32 9.13 37.13 11.00
N LYS A 33 9.93 38.20 11.04
CA LYS A 33 10.65 38.63 12.24
C LYS A 33 9.76 39.37 13.25
N GLU A 34 8.89 40.26 12.77
CA GLU A 34 8.06 41.13 13.62
C GLU A 34 6.79 40.43 14.14
N GLN A 35 6.30 39.40 13.44
CA GLN A 35 5.05 38.67 13.75
C GLN A 35 3.86 39.58 14.10
N PRO A 36 3.53 40.61 13.28
CA PRO A 36 2.49 41.56 13.63
C PRO A 36 1.09 40.92 13.60
N SER A 37 0.20 41.41 14.47
CA SER A 37 -1.20 40.99 14.52
C SER A 37 -1.99 41.35 13.26
N SER A 38 -1.54 42.37 12.52
CA SER A 38 -2.13 42.83 11.26
C SER A 38 -1.07 43.45 10.37
N ILE A 39 -1.24 43.36 9.06
CA ILE A 39 -0.36 43.97 8.07
C ILE A 39 -1.04 45.15 7.36
N THR A 40 -0.24 46.06 6.83
CA THR A 40 -0.72 47.18 6.04
C THR A 40 -1.37 46.71 4.74
N ASN A 41 -2.15 47.59 4.09
CA ASN A 41 -2.74 47.26 2.78
C ASN A 41 -1.67 46.93 1.72
N ALA A 42 -0.53 47.64 1.74
CA ALA A 42 0.58 47.37 0.83
C ALA A 42 1.21 45.99 1.07
N GLU A 43 1.46 45.62 2.33
CA GLU A 43 1.97 44.30 2.70
C GLU A 43 0.97 43.19 2.35
N ASN A 44 -0.34 43.42 2.54
CA ASN A 44 -1.38 42.47 2.16
C ASN A 44 -1.43 42.24 0.64
N VAL A 45 -1.39 43.33 -0.13
CA VAL A 45 -1.32 43.25 -1.59
C VAL A 45 -0.10 42.45 -2.02
N MET A 46 1.06 42.75 -1.43
CA MET A 46 2.34 42.15 -1.80
C MET A 46 2.43 40.67 -1.44
N LEU A 47 2.12 40.30 -0.19
CA LEU A 47 2.42 38.97 0.37
C LEU A 47 1.25 37.98 0.29
N GLN A 48 0.02 38.45 0.05
CA GLN A 48 -1.16 37.57 -0.04
C GLN A 48 -1.87 37.72 -1.38
N ASN A 49 -2.28 38.94 -1.77
CA ASN A 49 -3.10 39.10 -2.97
C ASN A 49 -2.35 38.73 -4.24
N TYR A 50 -1.12 39.22 -4.45
CA TYR A 50 -0.33 38.87 -5.63
C TYR A 50 -0.01 37.37 -5.70
N PRO A 51 0.54 36.70 -4.65
CA PRO A 51 0.72 35.26 -4.67
C PRO A 51 -0.58 34.49 -4.94
N ASN A 52 -1.70 34.90 -4.34
CA ASN A 52 -2.98 34.22 -4.56
C ASN A 52 -3.48 34.41 -5.99
N GLN A 53 -3.41 35.63 -6.53
CA GLN A 53 -3.82 35.94 -7.91
C GLN A 53 -3.01 35.11 -8.92
N ILE A 54 -1.69 35.03 -8.76
CA ILE A 54 -0.82 34.23 -9.63
C ILE A 54 -1.10 32.73 -9.45
N THR A 55 -1.25 32.26 -8.20
CA THR A 55 -1.54 30.86 -7.87
C THR A 55 -2.75 30.34 -8.64
N TRP A 56 -3.79 31.16 -8.82
CA TRP A 56 -5.04 30.77 -9.49
C TRP A 56 -5.14 31.20 -10.96
N TYR A 57 -4.07 31.69 -11.57
CA TYR A 57 -4.04 32.01 -13.00
C TYR A 57 -3.96 30.73 -13.85
N GLU A 58 -4.96 30.47 -14.70
CA GLU A 58 -5.03 29.26 -15.55
C GLU A 58 -4.66 29.50 -17.03
N GLY A 59 -4.03 30.63 -17.37
CA GLY A 59 -3.71 30.93 -18.78
C GLY A 59 -2.46 30.22 -19.29
N SER A 60 -2.32 30.16 -20.62
CA SER A 60 -1.24 29.42 -21.30
C SER A 60 0.19 29.82 -20.91
N ARG A 61 0.40 31.03 -20.38
CA ARG A 61 1.71 31.51 -19.90
C ARG A 61 2.04 31.08 -18.46
N ARG A 62 1.14 30.36 -17.78
CA ARG A 62 1.36 29.90 -16.39
C ARG A 62 2.71 29.17 -16.21
N PRO A 63 3.12 28.22 -17.07
CA PRO A 63 4.40 27.53 -16.89
C PRO A 63 5.60 28.48 -16.90
N GLU A 64 5.63 29.45 -17.82
CA GLU A 64 6.69 30.47 -17.92
C GLU A 64 6.72 31.37 -16.67
N ILE A 65 5.55 31.80 -16.20
CA ILE A 65 5.42 32.65 -15.00
C ILE A 65 5.92 31.92 -13.74
N ILE A 66 5.46 30.69 -13.53
CA ILE A 66 5.85 29.89 -12.37
C ILE A 66 7.33 29.54 -12.42
N GLU A 67 7.89 29.24 -13.60
CA GLU A 67 9.32 29.02 -13.77
C GLU A 67 10.13 30.27 -13.36
N ARG A 68 9.72 31.45 -13.83
CA ARG A 68 10.38 32.72 -13.48
C ARG A 68 10.35 32.98 -11.97
N ILE A 69 9.21 32.78 -11.33
CA ILE A 69 9.03 32.98 -9.89
C ILE A 69 9.90 32.00 -9.09
N ARG A 70 9.87 30.71 -9.45
CA ARG A 70 10.71 29.69 -8.80
C ARG A 70 12.20 30.01 -8.93
N ARG A 71 12.64 30.44 -10.11
CA ARG A 71 14.03 30.85 -10.34
C ARG A 71 14.44 32.03 -9.45
N ALA A 72 13.53 32.97 -9.21
CA ALA A 72 13.78 34.12 -8.35
C ALA A 72 13.75 33.76 -6.85
N GLN A 73 12.85 32.87 -6.42
CA GLN A 73 12.48 32.74 -5.01
C GLN A 73 12.88 31.42 -4.33
N LEU A 74 13.14 30.32 -5.04
CA LEU A 74 13.41 29.03 -4.38
C LEU A 74 14.67 29.05 -3.50
N LYS A 75 15.77 29.61 -3.99
CA LYS A 75 17.03 29.70 -3.23
C LYS A 75 16.89 30.57 -1.98
N TRP A 76 16.22 31.72 -2.13
CA TRP A 76 15.88 32.59 -1.00
C TRP A 76 15.02 31.86 0.03
N PHE A 77 13.92 31.24 -0.41
CA PHE A 77 13.00 30.53 0.47
C PHE A 77 13.71 29.41 1.24
N ASN A 78 14.59 28.65 0.58
CA ASN A 78 15.39 27.60 1.23
C ASN A 78 16.35 28.18 2.29
N SER A 79 17.04 29.30 1.98
CA SER A 79 17.93 29.97 2.94
C SER A 79 17.14 30.44 4.16
N TRP A 80 16.05 31.15 3.94
CA TRP A 80 15.17 31.63 5.00
C TRP A 80 14.65 30.48 5.88
N LEU A 81 14.17 29.40 5.26
CA LEU A 81 13.65 28.22 5.94
C LEU A 81 14.72 27.58 6.84
N SER A 82 15.95 27.44 6.33
CA SER A 82 17.09 26.86 7.05
C SER A 82 17.55 27.75 8.22
N GLU A 83 17.54 29.06 8.05
CA GLU A 83 18.02 30.02 9.07
C GLU A 83 17.02 30.17 10.23
N HIS A 84 15.72 30.12 9.96
CA HIS A 84 14.68 30.51 10.93
C HIS A 84 14.01 29.35 11.66
N ASN A 85 14.21 28.09 11.22
CA ASN A 85 13.45 26.94 11.73
C ASN A 85 14.32 25.79 12.25
N THR A 86 15.62 26.01 12.47
CA THR A 86 16.55 25.02 13.04
C THR A 86 16.64 25.04 14.57
N GLY A 87 15.77 25.81 15.25
CA GLY A 87 15.78 25.98 16.71
C GLY A 87 15.23 24.81 17.52
N GLN A 88 15.73 24.67 18.75
CA GLN A 88 15.10 23.88 19.82
C GLN A 88 13.90 24.65 20.41
N PRO A 89 12.95 23.98 21.10
CA PRO A 89 11.83 24.64 21.75
C PRO A 89 12.26 25.82 22.64
N PRO A 90 11.46 26.91 22.72
CA PRO A 90 10.17 27.08 22.05
C PRO A 90 10.32 27.38 20.55
N TYR A 91 9.51 26.73 19.72
CA TYR A 91 9.47 27.01 18.28
C TYR A 91 9.00 28.43 18.01
N VAL A 92 9.35 28.96 16.84
CA VAL A 92 8.81 30.26 16.41
C VAL A 92 7.30 30.11 16.26
N LYS A 93 6.55 30.73 17.17
CA LYS A 93 5.11 30.81 17.09
C LYS A 93 4.71 31.65 15.89
N TRP A 94 4.11 31.02 14.88
CA TRP A 94 3.54 31.74 13.76
C TRP A 94 2.17 32.27 14.12
N GLY A 95 2.04 33.60 14.11
CA GLY A 95 0.74 34.24 14.19
C GLY A 95 -0.13 33.89 12.97
N LEU A 96 -1.45 34.06 13.09
CA LEU A 96 -2.39 33.79 11.99
C LEU A 96 -1.98 34.47 10.68
N THR A 97 -1.51 35.72 10.77
CA THR A 97 -0.95 36.49 9.64
C THR A 97 0.18 35.75 8.95
N MET A 98 1.17 35.26 9.71
CA MET A 98 2.33 34.58 9.16
C MET A 98 1.94 33.23 8.54
N THR A 99 1.07 32.47 9.22
CA THR A 99 0.55 31.20 8.70
C THR A 99 -0.15 31.39 7.35
N ASN A 100 -0.96 32.44 7.20
CA ASN A 100 -1.62 32.75 5.93
C ASN A 100 -0.63 33.16 4.83
N ILE A 101 0.38 33.98 5.16
CA ILE A 101 1.43 34.36 4.21
C ILE A 101 2.20 33.11 3.75
N LEU A 102 2.59 32.23 4.67
CA LEU A 102 3.27 30.98 4.36
C LEU A 102 2.44 30.05 3.49
N LEU A 103 1.13 29.96 3.74
CA LEU A 103 0.22 29.21 2.88
C LEU A 103 0.24 29.76 1.45
N HIS A 104 0.16 31.08 1.28
CA HIS A 104 0.17 31.70 -0.05
C HIS A 104 1.51 31.54 -0.77
N VAL A 105 2.64 31.73 -0.07
CA VAL A 105 3.99 31.54 -0.64
C VAL A 105 4.23 30.08 -1.00
N SER A 106 3.91 29.15 -0.10
CA SER A 106 4.09 27.71 -0.34
C SER A 106 3.23 27.25 -1.52
N ASN A 107 1.98 27.75 -1.60
CA ASN A 107 1.13 27.43 -2.72
C ASN A 107 1.67 27.96 -4.05
N LEU A 108 2.17 29.20 -4.07
CA LEU A 108 2.74 29.79 -5.28
C LEU A 108 3.98 29.04 -5.77
N LEU A 109 4.87 28.66 -4.85
CA LEU A 109 6.13 28.02 -5.20
C LEU A 109 5.95 26.54 -5.54
N PHE A 110 5.07 25.84 -4.82
CA PHE A 110 5.10 24.39 -4.78
C PHE A 110 3.82 23.68 -5.23
N ARG A 111 2.70 24.35 -5.58
CA ARG A 111 1.48 23.66 -6.05
C ARG A 111 1.57 23.01 -7.44
N ILE A 112 2.46 22.02 -7.57
CA ILE A 112 2.63 21.14 -8.72
C ILE A 112 1.29 20.44 -9.06
N ASP A 113 0.41 20.24 -8.07
CA ASP A 113 -0.93 19.68 -8.24
C ASP A 113 -1.87 20.48 -9.14
N LEU A 114 -1.61 21.77 -9.37
CA LEU A 114 -2.35 22.59 -10.33
C LEU A 114 -1.90 22.38 -11.78
N GLY A 115 -0.97 21.45 -12.03
CA GLY A 115 -0.36 21.22 -13.33
C GLY A 115 0.93 22.02 -13.55
N ASP A 116 1.51 22.59 -12.48
CA ASP A 116 2.79 23.28 -12.55
C ASP A 116 3.93 22.26 -12.68
N ILE A 117 4.54 22.17 -13.86
CA ILE A 117 5.63 21.24 -14.11
C ILE A 117 6.97 21.87 -13.68
N ILE A 118 7.88 21.08 -13.11
CA ILE A 118 9.28 21.50 -12.90
C ILE A 118 10.04 21.22 -14.21
N THR A 119 10.30 22.29 -14.97
CA THR A 119 10.83 22.20 -16.34
C THR A 119 12.34 22.04 -16.40
N THR A 120 13.08 22.45 -15.37
CA THR A 120 14.55 22.50 -15.38
C THR A 120 15.17 21.64 -14.27
N ASP A 121 16.33 21.04 -14.58
CA ASP A 121 17.09 20.27 -13.59
C ASP A 121 17.62 21.14 -12.44
N GLU A 122 17.93 22.42 -12.71
CA GLU A 122 18.34 23.38 -11.67
C GLU A 122 17.23 23.56 -10.62
N GLN A 123 15.99 23.83 -11.05
CA GLN A 123 14.87 23.97 -10.12
C GLN A 123 14.55 22.68 -9.40
N ARG A 124 14.69 21.53 -10.08
CA ARG A 124 14.52 20.23 -9.43
C ARG A 124 15.57 20.03 -8.35
N ASN A 125 16.82 20.45 -8.58
CA ASN A 125 17.87 20.43 -7.59
C ASN A 125 17.60 21.37 -6.41
N ASP A 126 17.06 22.57 -6.66
CA ASP A 126 16.64 23.49 -5.60
C ASP A 126 15.51 22.86 -4.74
N CYS A 127 14.53 22.19 -5.35
CA CYS A 127 13.50 21.45 -4.62
C CYS A 127 14.08 20.28 -3.80
N ARG A 128 15.10 19.57 -4.30
CA ARG A 128 15.80 18.52 -3.53
C ARG A 128 16.48 19.10 -2.28
N GLN A 129 17.19 20.23 -2.43
CA GLN A 129 17.80 20.91 -1.29
C GLN A 129 16.77 21.39 -0.27
N ILE A 130 15.61 21.86 -0.73
CA ILE A 130 14.48 22.22 0.15
C ILE A 130 13.99 20.97 0.88
N ALA A 131 13.81 19.83 0.21
CA ALA A 131 13.42 18.58 0.86
C ALA A 131 14.42 18.16 1.95
N ASP A 132 15.71 18.34 1.74
CA ASP A 132 16.75 18.09 2.76
C ASP A 132 16.64 19.03 3.95
N THR A 133 16.45 20.33 3.70
CA THR A 133 16.21 21.33 4.75
C THR A 133 14.97 20.99 5.56
N ILE A 134 13.87 20.64 4.90
CA ILE A 134 12.63 20.22 5.55
C ILE A 134 12.87 18.99 6.41
N LYS A 135 13.52 17.94 5.86
CA LYS A 135 13.84 16.73 6.63
C LYS A 135 14.65 17.07 7.89
N ARG A 136 15.68 17.91 7.78
CA ARG A 136 16.51 18.32 8.94
C ARG A 136 15.67 19.02 10.01
N ILE A 137 14.79 19.95 9.62
CA ILE A 137 13.91 20.65 10.55
C ILE A 137 12.95 19.66 11.22
N LEU A 138 12.30 18.80 10.43
CA LEU A 138 11.37 17.80 10.95
C LEU A 138 12.05 16.80 11.90
N VAL A 139 13.29 16.38 11.63
CA VAL A 139 14.07 15.57 12.57
C VAL A 139 14.30 16.31 13.89
N SER A 140 14.76 17.56 13.83
CA SER A 140 14.96 18.40 15.03
C SER A 140 13.67 18.57 15.86
N VAL A 141 12.54 18.81 15.19
CA VAL A 141 11.23 18.90 15.83
C VAL A 141 10.84 17.57 16.48
N SER A 142 11.01 16.44 15.77
CA SER A 142 10.67 15.12 16.30
C SER A 142 11.53 14.74 17.51
N GLU A 143 12.84 15.01 17.48
CA GLU A 143 13.77 14.70 18.57
C GLU A 143 13.49 15.54 19.83
N SER A 144 13.10 16.79 19.64
CA SER A 144 12.75 17.70 20.73
C SER A 144 11.36 17.43 21.32
N ASN A 145 10.50 16.67 20.64
CA ASN A 145 9.13 16.35 21.06
C ASN A 145 8.85 14.84 21.00
N PRO A 146 9.52 14.02 21.84
CA PRO A 146 9.44 12.56 21.74
C PRO A 146 8.05 11.98 22.08
N VAL A 147 7.21 12.73 22.80
CA VAL A 147 5.87 12.28 23.24
C VAL A 147 4.76 13.03 22.53
N THR A 148 4.83 14.37 22.53
CA THR A 148 3.80 15.23 21.98
C THR A 148 4.45 16.47 21.40
N ILE A 149 4.06 16.85 20.18
CA ILE A 149 4.52 18.07 19.53
C ILE A 149 3.98 19.28 20.29
N ASP A 150 4.85 20.23 20.61
CA ASP A 150 4.46 21.56 21.10
C ASP A 150 3.38 22.16 20.17
N PRO A 151 2.22 22.59 20.71
CA PRO A 151 1.18 23.26 19.93
C PRO A 151 1.68 24.43 19.08
N ASP A 152 2.68 25.18 19.55
CA ASP A 152 3.25 26.30 18.80
C ASP A 152 4.09 25.83 17.59
N GLY A 153 4.52 24.57 17.57
CA GLY A 153 5.22 23.93 16.45
C GLY A 153 4.32 23.26 15.42
N LEU A 154 3.02 23.08 15.70
CA LEU A 154 2.09 22.41 14.76
C LEU A 154 1.99 23.10 13.39
N PRO A 155 1.84 24.45 13.27
CA PRO A 155 1.74 25.11 11.97
C PRO A 155 2.98 24.91 11.09
N LEU A 156 4.17 24.87 11.72
CA LEU A 156 5.43 24.56 11.05
C LEU A 156 5.38 23.15 10.46
N VAL A 157 5.09 22.13 11.28
CA VAL A 157 5.02 20.74 10.81
C VAL A 157 3.98 20.56 9.71
N GLN A 158 2.80 21.15 9.84
CA GLN A 158 1.75 21.13 8.83
C GLN A 158 2.25 21.68 7.48
N THR A 159 2.85 22.87 7.50
CA THR A 159 3.36 23.54 6.28
C THR A 159 4.47 22.72 5.63
N LEU A 160 5.41 22.19 6.42
CA LEU A 160 6.52 21.39 5.93
C LEU A 160 6.08 20.08 5.29
N LEU A 161 5.13 19.37 5.93
CA LEU A 161 4.56 18.15 5.36
C LEU A 161 3.72 18.44 4.11
N GLN A 162 3.02 19.57 4.05
CA GLN A 162 2.30 20.00 2.85
C GLN A 162 3.27 20.21 1.66
N ILE A 163 4.41 20.87 1.88
CA ILE A 163 5.43 21.08 0.84
C ILE A 163 6.01 19.73 0.38
N LEU A 164 6.37 18.83 1.30
CA LEU A 164 6.83 17.49 0.94
C LEU A 164 5.77 16.72 0.16
N PHE A 165 4.49 16.84 0.54
CA PHE A 165 3.39 16.25 -0.21
C PHE A 165 3.35 16.79 -1.64
N TYR A 166 3.54 18.09 -1.88
CA TYR A 166 3.56 18.61 -3.25
C TYR A 166 4.67 18.01 -4.11
N PHE A 167 5.85 17.75 -3.53
CA PHE A 167 6.94 17.08 -4.23
C PHE A 167 6.61 15.63 -4.63
N THR A 168 5.61 15.00 -4.01
CA THR A 168 5.17 13.65 -4.41
C THR A 168 4.41 13.62 -5.75
N VAL A 169 4.04 14.78 -6.28
CA VAL A 169 3.34 14.88 -7.57
C VAL A 169 4.32 14.77 -8.75
N ASP A 170 5.58 15.15 -8.56
CA ASP A 170 6.65 15.07 -9.57
C ASP A 170 7.40 13.73 -9.52
N VAL A 171 7.49 13.05 -10.66
CA VAL A 171 8.02 11.68 -10.75
C VAL A 171 9.50 11.59 -10.32
N GLU A 172 10.30 12.57 -10.70
CA GLU A 172 11.74 12.60 -10.40
C GLU A 172 12.01 12.96 -8.93
N LEU A 173 11.20 13.87 -8.36
CA LEU A 173 11.27 14.15 -6.92
C LEU A 173 10.80 12.97 -6.07
N VAL A 174 9.83 12.17 -6.52
CA VAL A 174 9.42 10.95 -5.81
C VAL A 174 10.58 9.98 -5.62
N ILE A 175 11.41 9.79 -6.65
CA ILE A 175 12.61 8.94 -6.55
C ILE A 175 13.53 9.47 -5.45
N TYR A 176 13.74 10.78 -5.42
CA TYR A 176 14.55 11.42 -4.39
C TYR A 176 13.94 11.28 -2.98
N LEU A 177 12.65 11.55 -2.81
CA LEU A 177 11.95 11.43 -1.53
C LEU A 177 12.02 10.01 -0.96
N LYS A 178 11.97 8.97 -1.81
CA LYS A 178 12.18 7.58 -1.38
C LYS A 178 13.58 7.35 -0.81
N SER A 179 14.60 8.02 -1.35
CA SER A 179 15.97 7.95 -0.81
C SER A 179 16.13 8.62 0.55
N LEU A 180 15.21 9.52 0.93
CA LEU A 180 15.27 10.25 2.20
C LEU A 180 14.82 9.44 3.42
N GLN A 181 14.32 8.20 3.26
CA GLN A 181 13.89 7.34 4.36
C GLN A 181 12.91 8.03 5.34
N LEU A 182 11.86 8.66 4.79
CA LEU A 182 10.93 9.49 5.57
C LEU A 182 9.94 8.68 6.45
N VAL A 183 9.86 7.36 6.28
CA VAL A 183 8.80 6.53 6.88
C VAL A 183 8.78 6.62 8.40
N ASP A 184 9.91 6.41 9.07
CA ASP A 184 9.98 6.45 10.54
C ASP A 184 9.69 7.84 11.11
N LEU A 185 10.17 8.87 10.41
CA LEU A 185 9.94 10.27 10.76
C LEU A 185 8.45 10.62 10.67
N LEU A 186 7.78 10.25 9.58
CA LEU A 186 6.34 10.49 9.41
C LEU A 186 5.51 9.71 10.44
N ASN A 187 5.90 8.47 10.74
CA ASN A 187 5.27 7.67 11.79
C ASN A 187 5.46 8.29 13.18
N ALA A 188 6.60 8.95 13.45
CA ALA A 188 6.79 9.71 14.69
C ALA A 188 5.78 10.85 14.79
N PHE A 189 5.61 11.65 13.74
CA PHE A 189 4.62 12.74 13.73
C PHE A 189 3.17 12.25 13.84
N ILE A 190 2.83 11.11 13.23
CA ILE A 190 1.50 10.49 13.40
C ILE A 190 1.23 10.12 14.86
N ARG A 191 2.26 9.71 15.62
CA ARG A 191 2.12 9.37 17.04
C ARG A 191 2.05 10.61 17.94
N THR A 192 2.85 11.63 17.67
CA THR A 192 3.07 12.76 18.57
C THR A 192 2.17 13.97 18.30
N SER A 193 1.46 14.01 17.18
CA SER A 193 0.62 15.15 16.77
C SER A 193 -0.78 15.23 17.39
N ASN A 194 -1.10 14.41 18.41
CA ASN A 194 -2.40 14.41 19.09
C ASN A 194 -3.62 14.32 18.15
N ASN A 195 -3.54 13.51 17.09
CA ASN A 195 -4.59 13.41 16.07
C ASN A 195 -4.88 14.73 15.34
N ASP A 196 -3.87 15.55 15.07
CA ASP A 196 -4.01 16.66 14.14
C ASP A 196 -4.40 16.16 12.74
N ASN A 197 -5.44 16.75 12.13
CA ASN A 197 -5.97 16.25 10.85
C ASN A 197 -5.03 16.54 9.68
N GLU A 198 -4.41 17.73 9.66
CA GLU A 198 -3.56 18.16 8.55
C GLU A 198 -2.24 17.38 8.54
N ILE A 199 -1.61 17.21 9.70
CA ILE A 199 -0.39 16.39 9.84
C ILE A 199 -0.68 14.95 9.40
N HIS A 200 -1.75 14.34 9.91
CA HIS A 200 -2.09 12.96 9.54
C HIS A 200 -2.39 12.84 8.04
N LEU A 201 -3.17 13.75 7.48
CA LEU A 201 -3.51 13.73 6.05
C LEU A 201 -2.25 13.83 5.18
N HIS A 202 -1.38 14.82 5.44
CA HIS A 202 -0.16 14.99 4.66
C HIS A 202 0.80 13.83 4.85
N ALA A 203 0.98 13.33 6.08
CA ALA A 203 1.81 12.17 6.36
C ALA A 203 1.33 10.94 5.58
N TYR A 204 0.04 10.60 5.64
CA TYR A 204 -0.49 9.44 4.91
C TYR A 204 -0.43 9.61 3.39
N ARG A 205 -0.59 10.83 2.87
CA ARG A 205 -0.42 11.10 1.42
C ARG A 205 1.02 10.92 0.96
N ILE A 206 2.01 11.33 1.77
CA ILE A 206 3.43 11.10 1.49
C ILE A 206 3.75 9.60 1.59
N LEU A 207 3.32 8.97 2.68
CA LEU A 207 3.49 7.53 2.92
C LEU A 207 2.93 6.69 1.77
N ALA A 208 1.75 7.03 1.25
CA ALA A 208 1.16 6.37 0.07
C ALA A 208 2.04 6.40 -1.18
N VAL A 209 3.00 7.33 -1.27
CA VAL A 209 3.91 7.46 -2.42
C VAL A 209 5.31 6.88 -2.12
N VAL A 210 5.81 7.02 -0.89
CA VAL A 210 7.17 6.59 -0.54
C VAL A 210 7.26 5.15 -0.05
N MET A 211 6.18 4.59 0.52
CA MET A 211 6.15 3.23 1.03
C MET A 211 5.99 2.19 -0.10
N GLY A 212 6.60 1.02 0.11
CA GLY A 212 6.30 -0.17 -0.67
C GLY A 212 5.05 -0.88 -0.17
N GLU A 213 4.62 -1.92 -0.88
CA GLU A 213 3.43 -2.70 -0.53
C GLU A 213 3.47 -3.24 0.92
N ALA A 214 4.57 -3.89 1.29
CA ALA A 214 4.71 -4.56 2.58
C ALA A 214 4.61 -3.59 3.77
N ASP A 215 5.08 -2.35 3.56
CA ASP A 215 5.01 -1.31 4.58
C ASP A 215 3.57 -0.77 4.68
N ILE A 216 2.86 -0.58 3.56
CA ILE A 216 1.49 -0.06 3.56
C ILE A 216 0.57 -0.96 4.39
N LYS A 217 0.75 -2.28 4.34
CA LYS A 217 -0.02 -3.24 5.16
C LYS A 217 0.29 -3.21 6.65
N GLN A 218 1.43 -2.64 7.02
CA GLN A 218 1.81 -2.47 8.42
C GLN A 218 1.31 -1.14 8.99
N LEU A 219 0.68 -0.29 8.17
CA LEU A 219 0.06 0.95 8.64
C LEU A 219 -0.99 0.66 9.71
N GLN A 220 -0.77 1.25 10.88
CA GLN A 220 -1.69 1.14 12.00
C GLN A 220 -2.83 2.17 11.88
N ASN A 221 -3.87 2.01 12.68
CA ASN A 221 -4.97 2.97 12.81
C ASN A 221 -5.76 3.23 11.51
N SER A 222 -6.13 2.17 10.78
CA SER A 222 -6.91 2.26 9.54
C SER A 222 -8.18 3.13 9.67
N SER A 223 -8.83 3.10 10.84
CA SER A 223 -9.99 3.95 11.13
C SER A 223 -9.66 5.44 11.06
N ARG A 224 -8.52 5.86 11.63
CA ARG A 224 -8.05 7.25 11.59
C ARG A 224 -7.68 7.68 10.17
N ILE A 225 -7.04 6.79 9.41
CA ILE A 225 -6.71 7.03 8.00
C ILE A 225 -8.00 7.32 7.21
N ALA A 226 -9.00 6.45 7.33
CA ALA A 226 -10.29 6.66 6.68
C ALA A 226 -10.93 8.00 7.10
N THR A 227 -10.95 8.31 8.41
CA THR A 227 -11.54 9.55 8.92
C THR A 227 -10.91 10.81 8.33
N VAL A 228 -9.57 10.89 8.27
CA VAL A 228 -8.89 12.12 7.77
C VAL A 228 -9.12 12.32 6.27
N PHE A 229 -9.10 11.24 5.49
CA PHE A 229 -9.39 11.32 4.06
C PHE A 229 -10.86 11.64 3.79
N ILE A 230 -11.80 11.00 4.48
CA ILE A 230 -13.24 11.28 4.33
C ILE A 230 -13.53 12.74 4.65
N LYS A 231 -13.00 13.26 5.77
CA LYS A 231 -13.18 14.66 6.15
C LYS A 231 -12.64 15.60 5.07
N PHE A 232 -11.38 15.43 4.67
CA PHE A 232 -10.76 16.30 3.68
C PHE A 232 -11.47 16.25 2.32
N ILE A 233 -11.83 15.05 1.84
CA ILE A 233 -12.53 14.87 0.57
C ILE A 233 -13.92 15.52 0.62
N LYS A 234 -14.65 15.37 1.73
CA LYS A 234 -15.94 16.02 1.93
C LYS A 234 -15.81 17.54 1.86
N ASP A 235 -14.89 18.12 2.63
CA ASP A 235 -14.67 19.57 2.66
C ASP A 235 -14.29 20.09 1.26
N THR A 236 -13.43 19.35 0.56
CA THR A 236 -13.00 19.66 -0.82
C THR A 236 -14.16 19.61 -1.81
N ILE A 237 -15.05 18.62 -1.70
CA ILE A 237 -16.26 18.49 -2.55
C ILE A 237 -17.23 19.65 -2.31
N ASP A 238 -17.41 20.05 -1.05
CA ASP A 238 -18.35 21.10 -0.65
C ASP A 238 -17.85 22.50 -1.03
N GLU A 239 -16.53 22.70 -1.15
CA GLU A 239 -15.90 23.93 -1.67
C GLU A 239 -16.07 24.13 -3.20
N GLY A 240 -16.43 23.10 -3.97
CA GLY A 240 -16.71 23.18 -5.42
C GLY A 240 -15.49 23.16 -6.35
N VAL A 241 -15.65 23.60 -7.60
CA VAL A 241 -14.72 23.36 -8.73
C VAL A 241 -13.28 23.89 -8.50
N ARG A 242 -13.10 24.92 -7.68
CA ARG A 242 -11.78 25.51 -7.37
C ARG A 242 -10.83 24.55 -6.64
N SER A 243 -11.32 23.44 -6.13
CA SER A 243 -10.57 22.48 -5.33
C SER A 243 -10.19 21.19 -6.09
N GLU A 244 -10.44 21.12 -7.41
CA GLU A 244 -10.28 19.90 -8.20
C GLU A 244 -8.89 19.24 -8.10
N GLY A 245 -7.81 20.03 -8.14
CA GLY A 245 -6.44 19.52 -7.95
C GLY A 245 -6.23 18.89 -6.57
N ARG A 246 -6.80 19.50 -5.51
CA ARG A 246 -6.75 18.97 -4.14
C ARG A 246 -7.52 17.66 -4.02
N LEU A 247 -8.70 17.60 -4.64
CA LEU A 247 -9.54 16.41 -4.69
C LEU A 247 -8.81 15.27 -5.40
N HIS A 248 -8.31 15.53 -6.60
CA HIS A 248 -7.61 14.54 -7.42
C HIS A 248 -6.46 13.88 -6.67
N ASN A 249 -5.59 14.67 -6.05
CA ASN A 249 -4.42 14.10 -5.38
C ASN A 249 -4.77 13.35 -4.11
N SER A 250 -5.82 13.77 -3.41
CA SER A 250 -6.28 13.04 -2.22
C SER A 250 -6.91 11.70 -2.60
N LEU A 251 -7.70 11.66 -3.67
CA LEU A 251 -8.22 10.41 -4.24
C LEU A 251 -7.08 9.51 -4.76
N ARG A 252 -6.06 10.09 -5.41
CA ARG A 252 -4.87 9.36 -5.87
C ARG A 252 -4.14 8.67 -4.71
N SER A 253 -3.83 9.39 -3.64
CA SER A 253 -3.18 8.80 -2.46
C SER A 253 -4.08 7.75 -1.80
N LEU A 254 -5.38 8.02 -1.66
CA LEU A 254 -6.32 7.10 -1.05
C LEU A 254 -6.43 5.80 -1.85
N LYS A 255 -6.45 5.87 -3.20
CA LYS A 255 -6.46 4.70 -4.07
C LYS A 255 -5.27 3.77 -3.80
N VAL A 256 -4.09 4.30 -3.48
CA VAL A 256 -2.95 3.45 -3.14
C VAL A 256 -3.17 2.79 -1.77
N LEU A 257 -3.66 3.56 -0.80
CA LEU A 257 -3.93 3.08 0.57
C LEU A 257 -5.06 2.05 0.63
N THR A 258 -5.98 2.01 -0.35
CA THR A 258 -7.00 0.96 -0.40
C THR A 258 -6.41 -0.42 -0.65
N GLN A 259 -5.12 -0.61 -0.88
CA GLN A 259 -4.51 -1.96 -0.85
C GLN A 259 -4.54 -2.61 0.55
N HIS A 260 -4.76 -1.81 1.59
CA HIS A 260 -4.92 -2.29 2.95
C HIS A 260 -6.38 -2.63 3.22
N ASP A 261 -6.68 -3.91 3.49
CA ASP A 261 -8.06 -4.40 3.60
C ASP A 261 -8.85 -3.69 4.72
N GLN A 262 -8.26 -3.52 5.90
CA GLN A 262 -8.91 -2.78 7.00
C GLN A 262 -9.20 -1.30 6.66
N ILE A 263 -8.42 -0.66 5.78
CA ILE A 263 -8.73 0.70 5.29
C ILE A 263 -9.97 0.66 4.39
N ARG A 264 -10.09 -0.35 3.52
CA ARG A 264 -11.31 -0.57 2.70
C ARG A 264 -12.55 -0.70 3.59
N GLU A 265 -12.46 -1.52 4.63
CA GLU A 265 -13.56 -1.76 5.58
C GLU A 265 -13.95 -0.48 6.33
N GLU A 266 -12.97 0.28 6.83
CA GLU A 266 -13.22 1.52 7.56
C GLU A 266 -13.79 2.63 6.65
N LEU A 267 -13.39 2.70 5.37
CA LEU A 267 -14.02 3.61 4.40
C LEU A 267 -15.51 3.32 4.20
N ILE A 268 -15.89 2.04 4.10
CA ILE A 268 -17.29 1.62 3.96
C ILE A 268 -18.06 1.92 5.25
N LYS A 269 -17.52 1.51 6.40
CA LYS A 269 -18.13 1.70 7.73
C LYS A 269 -18.38 3.17 8.05
N GLN A 270 -17.47 4.06 7.65
CA GLN A 270 -17.57 5.51 7.88
C GLN A 270 -18.34 6.26 6.78
N LYS A 271 -19.02 5.55 5.87
CA LYS A 271 -19.81 6.12 4.76
C LYS A 271 -18.99 6.94 3.76
N GLY A 272 -17.70 6.64 3.60
CA GLY A 272 -16.81 7.29 2.63
C GLY A 272 -17.19 6.99 1.18
N ASP A 273 -17.78 5.80 0.93
CA ASP A 273 -18.35 5.38 -0.35
C ASP A 273 -19.34 6.39 -0.95
N SER A 274 -20.15 7.05 -0.10
CA SER A 274 -21.09 8.09 -0.53
C SER A 274 -20.40 9.28 -1.21
N LEU A 275 -19.18 9.63 -0.78
CA LEU A 275 -18.38 10.70 -1.39
C LEU A 275 -17.84 10.27 -2.76
N PHE A 276 -17.37 9.02 -2.88
CA PHE A 276 -16.88 8.49 -4.15
C PHE A 276 -18.01 8.33 -5.17
N LEU A 277 -19.22 7.94 -4.71
CA LEU A 277 -20.43 7.93 -5.54
C LEU A 277 -20.80 9.33 -6.04
N ARG A 278 -20.73 10.36 -5.18
CA ARG A 278 -20.92 11.76 -5.62
C ARG A 278 -19.91 12.16 -6.67
N CYS A 279 -18.62 11.85 -6.46
CA CYS A 279 -17.57 12.12 -7.44
C CYS A 279 -17.84 11.44 -8.78
N ALA A 280 -18.29 10.18 -8.78
CA ALA A 280 -18.60 9.45 -10.01
C ALA A 280 -19.84 10.01 -10.74
N LEU A 281 -20.93 10.26 -10.01
CA LEU A 281 -22.25 10.55 -10.57
C LEU A 281 -22.45 12.02 -10.95
N GLU A 282 -21.95 12.98 -10.17
CA GLU A 282 -22.22 14.40 -10.41
C GLU A 282 -21.44 14.90 -11.65
N ASP A 283 -22.12 15.57 -12.58
CA ASP A 283 -21.53 16.02 -13.85
C ASP A 283 -20.50 17.14 -13.69
N LYS A 284 -20.50 17.84 -12.55
CA LYS A 284 -19.59 18.94 -12.26
C LYS A 284 -18.13 18.51 -12.11
N PHE A 285 -17.87 17.22 -11.88
CA PHE A 285 -16.53 16.71 -11.62
C PHE A 285 -15.81 16.27 -12.90
N ASN A 286 -14.53 16.62 -13.00
CA ASN A 286 -13.72 16.24 -14.15
C ASN A 286 -13.62 14.71 -14.31
N PRO A 287 -13.81 14.19 -15.54
CA PRO A 287 -13.81 12.76 -15.81
C PRO A 287 -12.53 12.04 -15.37
N LEU A 288 -11.35 12.62 -15.60
CA LEU A 288 -10.07 11.95 -15.31
C LEU A 288 -9.50 12.33 -13.93
N LYS A 289 -9.74 13.56 -13.47
CA LYS A 289 -9.20 14.03 -12.19
C LYS A 289 -10.02 13.60 -10.98
N ALA A 290 -11.33 13.45 -11.13
CA ALA A 290 -12.21 13.11 -10.02
C ALA A 290 -13.00 11.81 -10.25
N LYS A 291 -13.67 11.65 -11.40
CA LYS A 291 -14.52 10.47 -11.65
C LYS A 291 -13.70 9.18 -11.72
N LEU A 292 -12.63 9.16 -12.50
CA LEU A 292 -11.76 7.99 -12.65
C LEU A 292 -11.22 7.45 -11.32
N PRO A 293 -10.48 8.22 -10.49
CA PRO A 293 -9.96 7.68 -9.24
C PRO A 293 -11.05 7.32 -8.23
N ALA A 294 -12.21 8.00 -8.26
CA ALA A 294 -13.37 7.60 -7.44
C ALA A 294 -13.93 6.24 -7.88
N LEU A 295 -14.06 5.98 -9.18
CA LEU A 295 -14.48 4.68 -9.73
C LEU A 295 -13.46 3.57 -9.42
N GLU A 296 -12.16 3.88 -9.46
CA GLU A 296 -11.11 2.92 -9.08
C GLU A 296 -11.16 2.57 -7.59
N ILE A 297 -11.41 3.56 -6.72
CA ILE A 297 -11.63 3.32 -5.29
C ILE A 297 -12.90 2.47 -5.09
N LEU A 298 -14.02 2.83 -5.72
CA LEU A 298 -15.26 2.04 -5.63
C LEU A 298 -15.03 0.60 -6.09
N LEU A 299 -14.28 0.39 -7.17
CA LEU A 299 -13.88 -0.94 -7.64
C LEU A 299 -13.07 -1.69 -6.57
N ALA A 300 -12.07 -1.04 -5.96
CA ALA A 300 -11.30 -1.64 -4.87
C ALA A 300 -12.16 -1.97 -3.63
N LEU A 301 -13.22 -1.21 -3.36
CA LEU A 301 -14.16 -1.51 -2.28
C LEU A 301 -15.07 -2.71 -2.58
N THR A 302 -15.33 -3.04 -3.86
CA THR A 302 -16.16 -4.21 -4.25
C THR A 302 -15.55 -5.57 -3.90
N PHE A 303 -14.31 -5.62 -3.43
CA PHE A 303 -13.75 -6.84 -2.86
C PHE A 303 -14.40 -7.22 -1.53
N ASN A 304 -15.07 -6.27 -0.86
CA ASN A 304 -16.04 -6.57 0.18
C ASN A 304 -17.39 -6.99 -0.44
N LYS A 305 -17.84 -8.21 -0.16
CA LYS A 305 -19.04 -8.81 -0.78
C LYS A 305 -20.33 -8.05 -0.45
N ASP A 306 -20.48 -7.58 0.79
CA ASP A 306 -21.70 -6.88 1.24
C ASP A 306 -21.79 -5.50 0.58
N PHE A 307 -20.65 -4.81 0.46
CA PHE A 307 -20.57 -3.57 -0.28
C PHE A 307 -20.82 -3.78 -1.78
N ALA A 308 -20.28 -4.83 -2.39
CA ALA A 308 -20.53 -5.14 -3.79
C ALA A 308 -22.03 -5.37 -4.07
N ALA A 309 -22.74 -6.10 -3.19
CA ALA A 309 -24.18 -6.28 -3.29
C ALA A 309 -24.93 -4.93 -3.17
N THR A 310 -24.58 -4.12 -2.17
CA THR A 310 -25.17 -2.78 -1.98
C THR A 310 -24.95 -1.87 -3.19
N LEU A 311 -23.75 -1.91 -3.78
CA LEU A 311 -23.40 -1.10 -4.95
C LEU A 311 -24.11 -1.59 -6.23
N LYS A 312 -24.30 -2.91 -6.37
CA LYS A 312 -25.06 -3.53 -7.46
C LYS A 312 -26.53 -3.09 -7.45
N ASP A 313 -27.12 -2.96 -6.27
CA ASP A 313 -28.52 -2.53 -6.12
C ASP A 313 -28.71 -1.01 -6.34
N ASN A 314 -27.63 -0.25 -6.48
CA ASN A 314 -27.69 1.17 -6.82
C ASN A 314 -27.90 1.37 -8.34
N THR A 315 -29.17 1.37 -8.76
CA THR A 315 -29.57 1.51 -10.17
C THR A 315 -29.02 2.77 -10.84
N ALA A 316 -28.91 3.89 -10.12
CA ALA A 316 -28.39 5.15 -10.67
C ALA A 316 -26.90 5.01 -11.00
N PHE A 317 -26.12 4.42 -10.09
CA PHE A 317 -24.72 4.09 -10.30
C PHE A 317 -24.51 3.12 -11.46
N ILE A 318 -25.21 1.98 -11.45
CA ILE A 318 -25.08 0.97 -12.49
C ILE A 318 -25.40 1.54 -13.88
N ASN A 319 -26.50 2.30 -14.02
CA ASN A 319 -26.85 2.92 -15.30
C ASN A 319 -25.78 3.91 -15.75
N HIS A 320 -25.22 4.72 -14.84
CA HIS A 320 -24.13 5.63 -15.18
C HIS A 320 -22.87 4.87 -15.62
N VAL A 321 -22.47 3.82 -14.91
CA VAL A 321 -21.30 3.01 -15.29
C VAL A 321 -21.48 2.34 -16.64
N ARG A 322 -22.71 1.88 -16.99
CA ARG A 322 -23.00 1.33 -18.33
C ARG A 322 -22.83 2.36 -19.45
N THR A 323 -23.09 3.64 -19.23
CA THR A 323 -22.81 4.65 -20.28
C THR A 323 -21.31 4.84 -20.47
N LEU A 324 -20.53 4.72 -19.39
CA LEU A 324 -19.07 4.85 -19.42
C LEU A 324 -18.37 3.67 -20.12
N THR A 325 -18.98 2.50 -20.27
CA THR A 325 -18.37 1.39 -21.04
C THR A 325 -18.19 1.71 -22.54
N SER A 326 -18.82 2.78 -23.02
CA SER A 326 -18.67 3.30 -24.38
C SER A 326 -18.00 4.69 -24.39
N SER A 327 -17.32 5.06 -23.29
CA SER A 327 -16.60 6.33 -23.18
C SER A 327 -15.46 6.42 -24.19
N PRO A 328 -15.20 7.60 -24.80
CA PRO A 328 -14.01 7.83 -25.61
C PRO A 328 -12.73 7.90 -24.78
N GLN A 329 -12.81 8.12 -23.47
CA GLN A 329 -11.67 8.06 -22.56
C GLN A 329 -11.42 6.60 -22.15
N GLN A 330 -10.28 6.06 -22.58
CA GLN A 330 -9.96 4.64 -22.42
C GLN A 330 -9.88 4.21 -20.96
N GLU A 331 -9.37 5.07 -20.07
CA GLU A 331 -9.25 4.79 -18.64
C GLU A 331 -10.63 4.68 -17.97
N LEU A 332 -11.58 5.52 -18.39
CA LEU A 332 -12.96 5.48 -17.89
C LEU A 332 -13.72 4.27 -18.43
N GLN A 333 -13.56 3.98 -19.72
CA GLN A 333 -14.10 2.76 -20.31
C GLN A 333 -13.60 1.52 -19.58
N LEU A 334 -12.31 1.49 -19.24
CA LEU A 334 -11.69 0.37 -18.57
C LEU A 334 -12.28 0.14 -17.17
N VAL A 335 -12.26 1.16 -16.31
CA VAL A 335 -12.80 1.03 -14.94
C VAL A 335 -14.30 0.73 -14.95
N ALA A 336 -15.05 1.30 -15.90
CA ALA A 336 -16.47 1.03 -16.03
C ALA A 336 -16.76 -0.42 -16.42
N THR A 337 -16.02 -0.94 -17.41
CA THR A 337 -16.18 -2.34 -17.85
C THR A 337 -15.80 -3.30 -16.72
N ALA A 338 -14.78 -2.96 -15.93
CA ALA A 338 -14.38 -3.74 -14.75
C ALA A 338 -15.49 -3.79 -13.69
N LEU A 339 -16.08 -2.64 -13.37
CA LEU A 339 -17.19 -2.54 -12.41
C LEU A 339 -18.41 -3.34 -12.87
N ILE A 340 -18.83 -3.21 -14.13
CA ILE A 340 -19.96 -4.00 -14.67
C ILE A 340 -19.66 -5.49 -14.59
N TRP A 341 -18.45 -5.89 -14.96
CA TRP A 341 -18.07 -7.29 -14.85
C TRP A 341 -18.15 -7.75 -13.39
N LYS A 342 -17.55 -6.99 -12.46
CA LYS A 342 -17.47 -7.33 -11.04
C LYS A 342 -18.83 -7.42 -10.36
N LEU A 343 -19.77 -6.55 -10.74
CA LEU A 343 -21.09 -6.44 -10.10
C LEU A 343 -22.16 -7.32 -10.77
N GLU A 344 -22.12 -7.49 -12.10
CA GLU A 344 -23.20 -8.14 -12.86
C GLU A 344 -22.81 -9.45 -13.52
N LYS A 345 -21.57 -9.57 -14.01
CA LYS A 345 -21.17 -10.68 -14.88
C LYS A 345 -20.22 -11.67 -14.22
N GLU A 346 -19.61 -11.32 -13.08
CA GLU A 346 -18.73 -12.23 -12.37
C GLU A 346 -19.57 -13.46 -11.99
N PRO A 347 -19.31 -14.62 -12.60
CA PRO A 347 -20.14 -15.79 -12.37
C PRO A 347 -20.00 -16.17 -10.90
N GLU A 348 -21.11 -16.16 -10.18
CA GLU A 348 -21.16 -16.77 -8.85
C GLU A 348 -20.79 -18.24 -9.04
N THR A 349 -19.77 -18.70 -8.30
CA THR A 349 -19.48 -20.12 -8.18
C THR A 349 -20.64 -20.77 -7.46
N THR A 350 -21.74 -21.02 -8.17
CA THR A 350 -22.55 -22.19 -7.87
C THR A 350 -21.63 -23.37 -8.15
N VAL A 351 -21.06 -23.92 -7.08
CA VAL A 351 -20.58 -25.29 -7.08
C VAL A 351 -21.84 -26.14 -7.31
N GLN A 352 -22.31 -26.21 -8.55
CA GLN A 352 -23.15 -27.31 -8.95
C GLN A 352 -22.25 -28.54 -8.83
N PRO A 353 -22.69 -29.61 -8.13
CA PRO A 353 -22.00 -30.87 -8.22
C PRO A 353 -21.94 -31.18 -9.71
N VAL A 354 -20.74 -31.38 -10.24
CA VAL A 354 -20.59 -31.98 -11.56
C VAL A 354 -21.26 -33.35 -11.43
N GLN A 355 -22.52 -33.45 -11.82
CA GLN A 355 -23.07 -34.74 -12.21
C GLN A 355 -22.21 -35.16 -13.38
N GLU A 356 -21.39 -36.17 -13.15
CA GLU A 356 -20.67 -36.91 -14.18
C GLU A 356 -21.71 -37.47 -15.17
N GLN A 357 -22.17 -36.63 -16.10
CA GLN A 357 -22.73 -37.13 -17.33
C GLN A 357 -21.53 -37.58 -18.16
N MET A 358 -21.26 -38.88 -18.07
CA MET A 358 -20.42 -39.63 -18.98
C MET A 358 -20.89 -39.42 -20.42
N SER A 359 -20.37 -38.37 -21.05
CA SER A 359 -20.22 -38.27 -22.49
C SER A 359 -18.75 -37.95 -22.74
N SER A 360 -18.03 -39.00 -23.18
CA SER A 360 -16.66 -39.02 -23.71
C SER A 360 -15.95 -37.66 -23.86
N PRO A 361 -14.80 -37.41 -23.19
CA PRO A 361 -14.11 -36.14 -23.31
C PRO A 361 -13.36 -36.11 -24.64
N THR A 362 -13.95 -35.45 -25.63
CA THR A 362 -13.15 -34.83 -26.67
C THR A 362 -12.41 -33.69 -25.95
N ILE A 363 -11.10 -33.82 -25.70
CA ILE A 363 -10.29 -32.78 -25.07
C ILE A 363 -10.42 -31.52 -25.95
N ALA A 364 -11.28 -30.59 -25.55
CA ALA A 364 -11.42 -29.32 -26.25
C ALA A 364 -10.08 -28.60 -26.14
N LYS A 365 -9.36 -28.52 -27.27
CA LYS A 365 -8.04 -27.89 -27.34
C LYS A 365 -8.18 -26.44 -26.87
N LYS A 366 -7.58 -26.10 -25.73
CA LYS A 366 -7.52 -24.73 -25.20
C LYS A 366 -7.06 -23.77 -26.32
N GLN A 367 -7.66 -22.58 -26.40
CA GLN A 367 -7.34 -21.61 -27.45
C GLN A 367 -5.95 -21.03 -27.26
N TYR A 368 -5.54 -20.85 -26.01
CA TYR A 368 -4.23 -20.32 -25.64
C TYR A 368 -3.48 -21.33 -24.77
N ASN A 369 -2.16 -21.30 -24.86
CA ASN A 369 -1.30 -22.02 -23.94
C ASN A 369 -1.07 -21.20 -22.67
N ILE A 370 -0.88 -19.89 -22.81
CA ILE A 370 -0.54 -19.02 -21.69
C ILE A 370 -1.36 -17.75 -21.78
N MET A 371 -1.89 -17.29 -20.64
CA MET A 371 -2.31 -15.92 -20.44
C MET A 371 -1.28 -15.22 -19.56
N ILE A 372 -0.82 -14.04 -19.95
CA ILE A 372 0.04 -13.19 -19.12
C ILE A 372 -0.81 -12.09 -18.49
N SER A 373 -0.93 -12.13 -17.16
CA SER A 373 -1.52 -11.08 -16.33
C SER A 373 -0.39 -10.23 -15.75
N TYR A 374 -0.38 -8.92 -16.05
CA TYR A 374 0.70 -8.01 -15.65
C TYR A 374 0.22 -6.57 -15.45
N SER A 375 1.00 -5.76 -14.73
CA SER A 375 0.79 -4.30 -14.66
C SER A 375 1.49 -3.61 -15.82
N HIS A 376 0.89 -2.55 -16.38
CA HIS A 376 1.51 -1.78 -17.46
C HIS A 376 2.88 -1.18 -17.08
N ASN A 377 3.17 -1.01 -15.78
CA ASN A 377 4.48 -0.57 -15.32
C ASN A 377 5.58 -1.61 -15.56
N ASP A 378 5.23 -2.89 -15.70
CA ASP A 378 6.17 -4.00 -15.95
C ASP A 378 6.20 -4.41 -17.43
N LYS A 379 5.69 -3.55 -18.33
CA LYS A 379 5.48 -3.84 -19.75
C LYS A 379 6.73 -4.37 -20.45
N GLU A 380 7.89 -3.76 -20.23
CA GLU A 380 9.12 -4.11 -20.96
C GLU A 380 9.53 -5.57 -20.74
N LEU A 381 9.59 -6.01 -19.47
CA LEU A 381 9.95 -7.39 -19.13
C LEU A 381 8.85 -8.37 -19.58
N CYS A 382 7.58 -8.02 -19.43
CA CYS A 382 6.45 -8.86 -19.87
C CYS A 382 6.45 -9.08 -21.40
N HIS A 383 6.72 -8.04 -22.20
CA HIS A 383 6.84 -8.20 -23.65
C HIS A 383 8.07 -9.01 -24.04
N ARG A 384 9.18 -8.93 -23.28
CA ARG A 384 10.33 -9.79 -23.51
C ARG A 384 10.00 -11.27 -23.25
N ILE A 385 9.23 -11.55 -22.19
CA ILE A 385 8.72 -12.90 -21.89
C ILE A 385 7.76 -13.38 -22.99
N LEU A 386 6.82 -12.53 -23.41
CA LEU A 386 5.89 -12.79 -24.52
C LEU A 386 6.66 -13.23 -25.78
N ASN A 387 7.62 -12.41 -26.24
CA ASN A 387 8.39 -12.70 -27.45
C ASN A 387 9.14 -14.04 -27.35
N ALA A 388 9.65 -14.39 -26.16
CA ALA A 388 10.32 -15.65 -25.94
C ALA A 388 9.35 -16.85 -26.02
N LEU A 389 8.17 -16.74 -25.39
CA LEU A 389 7.12 -17.77 -25.44
C LEU A 389 6.59 -17.98 -26.86
N GLU A 390 6.37 -16.90 -27.62
CA GLU A 390 5.94 -16.97 -29.02
C GLU A 390 7.02 -17.59 -29.92
N LYS A 391 8.30 -17.28 -29.68
CA LYS A 391 9.43 -17.93 -30.38
C LYS A 391 9.48 -19.44 -30.12
N ASP A 392 9.05 -19.87 -28.94
CA ASP A 392 8.85 -21.27 -28.58
C ASP A 392 7.50 -21.85 -29.08
N GLN A 393 6.82 -21.15 -29.99
CA GLN A 393 5.56 -21.56 -30.64
C GLN A 393 4.39 -21.74 -29.67
N LEU A 394 4.43 -21.11 -28.50
CA LEU A 394 3.30 -21.10 -27.56
C LEU A 394 2.32 -19.99 -27.95
N ARG A 395 1.03 -20.32 -27.97
CA ARG A 395 -0.03 -19.33 -28.20
C ARG A 395 -0.25 -18.55 -26.91
N VAL A 396 0.15 -17.30 -26.89
CA VAL A 396 0.04 -16.44 -25.70
C VAL A 396 -1.10 -15.45 -25.90
N TRP A 397 -1.93 -15.30 -24.87
CA TRP A 397 -2.79 -14.16 -24.69
C TRP A 397 -2.13 -13.21 -23.71
N ILE A 398 -2.00 -11.94 -24.06
CA ILE A 398 -1.52 -10.90 -23.16
C ILE A 398 -2.44 -9.71 -23.31
N ASP A 399 -2.72 -9.06 -22.19
CA ASP A 399 -3.56 -7.90 -22.23
C ASP A 399 -2.80 -6.70 -22.79
N SER A 400 -3.04 -6.39 -24.06
CA SER A 400 -2.45 -5.26 -24.78
C SER A 400 -3.47 -4.12 -24.89
N ARG A 401 -4.15 -3.80 -23.76
CA ARG A 401 -5.37 -2.97 -23.55
C ARG A 401 -5.61 -1.72 -24.39
N LEU A 402 -4.72 -1.30 -25.30
CA LEU A 402 -4.80 -0.04 -26.04
C LEU A 402 -4.63 -0.15 -27.57
N MET A 403 -4.75 -1.34 -28.18
CA MET A 403 -4.76 -1.43 -29.65
C MET A 403 -6.04 -2.02 -30.29
N HIS A 404 -6.83 -2.88 -29.62
CA HIS A 404 -7.94 -3.58 -30.29
C HIS A 404 -9.20 -3.90 -29.43
N GLY A 405 -9.46 -3.19 -28.32
CA GLY A 405 -10.76 -3.29 -27.62
C GLY A 405 -11.04 -4.61 -26.88
N ALA A 406 -10.01 -5.25 -26.30
CA ALA A 406 -10.21 -6.42 -25.44
C ALA A 406 -10.96 -6.02 -24.16
N THR A 407 -12.19 -6.53 -23.99
CA THR A 407 -13.05 -6.26 -22.84
C THR A 407 -12.75 -7.22 -21.67
N PHE A 408 -13.28 -6.95 -20.47
CA PHE A 408 -13.25 -7.93 -19.37
C PHE A 408 -13.93 -9.26 -19.73
N ASP A 409 -14.87 -9.26 -20.67
CA ASP A 409 -15.43 -10.50 -21.21
C ASP A 409 -14.40 -11.27 -22.04
N ALA A 410 -13.53 -10.58 -22.79
CA ALA A 410 -12.41 -11.20 -23.51
C ALA A 410 -11.33 -11.71 -22.54
N MET A 411 -11.01 -10.94 -21.49
CA MET A 411 -10.16 -11.38 -20.38
C MET A 411 -10.72 -12.65 -19.73
N ALA A 412 -12.02 -12.68 -19.39
CA ALA A 412 -12.64 -13.84 -18.77
C ALA A 412 -12.60 -15.07 -19.69
N LYS A 413 -12.91 -14.89 -20.98
CA LYS A 413 -12.77 -15.94 -22.00
C LYS A 413 -11.33 -16.43 -22.13
N ALA A 414 -10.33 -15.53 -22.04
CA ALA A 414 -8.92 -15.90 -22.11
C ALA A 414 -8.52 -16.75 -20.89
N ILE A 415 -8.91 -16.36 -19.68
CA ILE A 415 -8.69 -17.14 -18.45
C ILE A 415 -9.34 -18.52 -18.55
N GLU A 416 -10.56 -18.61 -19.09
CA GLU A 416 -11.26 -19.89 -19.25
C GLU A 416 -10.67 -20.79 -20.35
N ASN A 417 -10.09 -20.20 -21.40
CA ASN A 417 -9.57 -20.89 -22.58
C ASN A 417 -8.04 -20.93 -22.68
N THR A 418 -7.34 -20.62 -21.58
CA THR A 418 -5.90 -20.83 -21.45
C THR A 418 -5.59 -22.12 -20.70
N GLU A 419 -4.38 -22.63 -20.91
CA GLU A 419 -3.82 -23.76 -20.17
C GLU A 419 -3.15 -23.27 -18.88
N PHE A 420 -2.35 -22.21 -18.98
CA PHE A 420 -1.68 -21.56 -17.84
C PHE A 420 -2.05 -20.07 -17.73
N VAL A 421 -2.09 -19.56 -16.51
CA VAL A 421 -2.12 -18.12 -16.21
C VAL A 421 -0.81 -17.75 -15.52
N VAL A 422 -0.03 -16.91 -16.17
CA VAL A 422 1.23 -16.37 -15.64
C VAL A 422 0.90 -15.05 -14.94
N MET A 423 1.18 -14.97 -13.63
CA MET A 423 0.98 -13.76 -12.84
C MET A 423 2.32 -13.03 -12.67
N CYS A 424 2.50 -11.92 -13.36
CA CYS A 424 3.70 -11.08 -13.27
C CYS A 424 3.61 -10.15 -12.04
N MET A 425 4.09 -10.64 -10.90
CA MET A 425 3.98 -9.98 -9.60
C MET A 425 5.02 -8.87 -9.42
N SER A 426 4.53 -7.70 -9.01
CA SER A 426 5.28 -6.49 -8.66
C SER A 426 4.41 -5.64 -7.72
N ASP A 427 4.97 -4.59 -7.11
CA ASP A 427 4.17 -3.61 -6.37
C ASP A 427 3.06 -3.05 -7.26
N ALA A 428 3.36 -2.67 -8.50
CA ALA A 428 2.40 -2.11 -9.45
C ALA A 428 1.28 -3.10 -9.85
N TYR A 429 1.59 -4.40 -9.90
CA TYR A 429 0.59 -5.45 -10.09
C TYR A 429 -0.37 -5.51 -8.92
N LYS A 430 0.15 -5.47 -7.70
CA LYS A 430 -0.68 -5.47 -6.50
C LYS A 430 -1.64 -4.28 -6.41
N GLN A 431 -1.16 -3.08 -6.74
CA GLN A 431 -1.96 -1.84 -6.59
C GLN A 431 -3.09 -1.76 -7.61
N SER A 432 -3.04 -2.58 -8.65
CA SER A 432 -4.02 -2.58 -9.72
C SER A 432 -5.23 -3.43 -9.32
N ALA A 433 -6.36 -2.77 -9.07
CA ALA A 433 -7.64 -3.45 -8.87
C ALA A 433 -7.99 -4.36 -10.07
N PHE A 434 -7.53 -4.01 -11.27
CA PHE A 434 -7.70 -4.85 -12.46
C PHE A 434 -6.90 -6.15 -12.39
N CYS A 435 -5.66 -6.09 -11.91
CA CYS A 435 -4.84 -7.28 -11.70
C CYS A 435 -5.38 -8.13 -10.56
N GLU A 436 -5.88 -7.50 -9.47
CA GLU A 436 -6.58 -8.19 -8.39
C GLU A 436 -7.81 -8.94 -8.89
N MET A 437 -8.58 -8.35 -9.82
CA MET A 437 -9.70 -9.02 -10.47
C MET A 437 -9.28 -10.20 -11.33
N GLU A 438 -8.30 -10.03 -12.22
CA GLU A 438 -7.77 -11.12 -13.07
C GLU A 438 -7.27 -12.29 -12.23
N ALA A 439 -6.46 -11.99 -11.21
CA ALA A 439 -5.89 -13.00 -10.34
C ALA A 439 -6.96 -13.73 -9.53
N SER A 440 -7.89 -12.99 -8.93
CA SER A 440 -9.02 -13.57 -8.19
C SER A 440 -9.87 -14.46 -9.10
N TYR A 441 -10.11 -14.04 -10.34
CA TYR A 441 -10.90 -14.82 -11.29
C TYR A 441 -10.17 -16.10 -11.74
N ALA A 442 -8.88 -16.02 -12.05
CA ALA A 442 -8.06 -17.18 -12.39
C ALA A 442 -8.05 -18.23 -11.27
N VAL A 443 -7.92 -17.78 -10.02
CA VAL A 443 -7.98 -18.67 -8.85
C VAL A 443 -9.38 -19.29 -8.70
N LYS A 444 -10.44 -18.49 -8.83
CA LYS A 444 -11.84 -18.97 -8.79
C LYS A 444 -12.14 -20.01 -9.86
N ARG A 445 -11.52 -19.87 -11.04
CA ARG A 445 -11.61 -20.82 -12.16
C ARG A 445 -10.65 -22.01 -12.04
N ARG A 446 -9.87 -22.10 -10.97
CA ARG A 446 -8.88 -23.17 -10.72
C ARG A 446 -7.89 -23.32 -11.88
N CYS A 447 -7.45 -22.20 -12.47
CA CYS A 447 -6.44 -22.20 -13.53
C CYS A 447 -5.08 -22.68 -13.00
N HIS A 448 -4.23 -23.24 -13.87
CA HIS A 448 -2.82 -23.49 -13.54
C HIS A 448 -2.06 -22.16 -13.49
N ILE A 449 -1.78 -21.68 -12.29
CA ILE A 449 -1.14 -20.38 -12.09
C ILE A 449 0.36 -20.55 -11.90
N ILE A 450 1.14 -19.75 -12.65
CA ILE A 450 2.60 -19.65 -12.50
C ILE A 450 2.95 -18.21 -12.11
N PRO A 451 3.31 -17.94 -10.84
CA PRO A 451 3.72 -16.61 -10.43
C PRO A 451 5.15 -16.29 -10.88
N LEU A 452 5.37 -15.09 -11.41
CA LEU A 452 6.68 -14.55 -11.75
C LEU A 452 6.97 -13.33 -10.88
N VAL A 453 8.17 -13.25 -10.32
CA VAL A 453 8.64 -12.03 -9.64
C VAL A 453 9.32 -11.14 -10.67
N MET A 454 8.84 -9.90 -10.78
CA MET A 454 9.26 -8.95 -11.81
C MET A 454 10.27 -7.90 -11.31
N THR A 455 10.28 -7.63 -10.00
CA THR A 455 11.12 -6.62 -9.35
C THR A 455 12.00 -7.24 -8.26
N ALA A 456 13.23 -6.75 -8.13
CA ALA A 456 14.19 -7.31 -7.18
C ALA A 456 13.69 -7.17 -5.74
N ASN A 457 13.89 -8.21 -4.92
CA ASN A 457 13.46 -8.28 -3.52
C ASN A 457 11.94 -8.21 -3.29
N TYR A 458 11.12 -8.34 -4.33
CA TYR A 458 9.67 -8.36 -4.18
C TYR A 458 9.19 -9.67 -3.56
N LYS A 459 8.22 -9.56 -2.65
CA LYS A 459 7.53 -10.69 -2.02
C LYS A 459 6.04 -10.40 -2.01
N ALA A 460 5.26 -11.31 -2.58
CA ALA A 460 3.81 -11.20 -2.56
C ALA A 460 3.28 -11.38 -1.12
N ASP A 461 2.38 -10.50 -0.70
CA ASP A 461 1.69 -10.56 0.59
C ASP A 461 0.21 -10.08 0.47
N GLY A 462 -0.52 -10.01 1.58
CA GLY A 462 -1.97 -9.68 1.61
C GLY A 462 -2.78 -10.50 0.60
N TRP A 463 -3.74 -9.90 -0.12
CA TRP A 463 -4.53 -10.62 -1.15
C TRP A 463 -3.68 -11.45 -2.14
N LEU A 464 -2.53 -10.95 -2.60
CA LEU A 464 -1.73 -11.61 -3.64
C LEU A 464 -0.92 -12.75 -3.03
N GLY A 465 -0.33 -12.52 -1.85
CA GLY A 465 0.31 -13.58 -1.08
C GLY A 465 -0.68 -14.69 -0.70
N VAL A 466 -1.92 -14.37 -0.34
CA VAL A 466 -2.96 -15.39 -0.11
C VAL A 466 -3.19 -16.22 -1.38
N LEU A 467 -3.35 -15.58 -2.54
CA LEU A 467 -3.56 -16.28 -3.82
C LEU A 467 -2.35 -17.11 -4.28
N THR A 468 -1.12 -16.70 -3.96
CA THR A 468 0.11 -17.32 -4.51
C THR A 468 0.95 -18.09 -3.49
N SER A 469 0.58 -18.09 -2.20
CA SER A 469 1.36 -18.67 -1.08
C SER A 469 1.78 -20.13 -1.28
N ALA A 470 0.93 -20.93 -1.93
CA ALA A 470 1.16 -22.34 -2.19
C ALA A 470 1.81 -22.63 -3.56
N LEU A 471 2.13 -21.58 -4.34
CA LEU A 471 2.62 -21.70 -5.71
C LEU A 471 4.13 -21.48 -5.78
N ILE A 472 4.80 -22.23 -6.65
CA ILE A 472 6.23 -22.05 -6.93
C ILE A 472 6.40 -20.89 -7.90
N TYR A 473 7.07 -19.83 -7.47
CA TYR A 473 7.33 -18.68 -8.33
C TYR A 473 8.68 -18.75 -9.04
N VAL A 474 8.80 -18.02 -10.16
CA VAL A 474 10.06 -17.82 -10.89
C VAL A 474 10.54 -16.38 -10.72
N ASP A 475 11.76 -16.20 -10.22
CA ASP A 475 12.33 -14.88 -9.93
C ASP A 475 13.25 -14.39 -11.05
N PHE A 476 12.71 -13.52 -11.92
CA PHE A 476 13.45 -12.97 -13.06
C PHE A 476 14.62 -12.07 -12.66
N PRO A 477 14.44 -11.10 -11.73
CA PRO A 477 15.53 -10.27 -11.23
C PRO A 477 16.69 -11.08 -10.62
N LYS A 478 16.38 -12.11 -9.83
CA LYS A 478 17.39 -12.91 -9.13
C LYS A 478 18.15 -13.86 -10.07
N LEU A 479 17.46 -14.50 -11.01
CA LEU A 479 18.05 -15.52 -11.88
C LEU A 479 18.67 -14.92 -13.15
N GLY A 480 18.24 -13.73 -13.55
CA GLY A 480 18.47 -13.19 -14.88
C GLY A 480 17.55 -13.85 -15.93
N PHE A 481 17.31 -13.14 -17.03
CA PHE A 481 16.26 -13.51 -17.98
C PHE A 481 16.36 -14.94 -18.52
N ASP A 482 17.53 -15.35 -19.03
CA ASP A 482 17.66 -16.64 -19.71
C ASP A 482 17.41 -17.82 -18.77
N LYS A 483 17.98 -17.77 -17.55
CA LYS A 483 17.78 -18.81 -16.53
C LYS A 483 16.35 -18.84 -16.01
N ALA A 484 15.79 -17.66 -15.70
CA ALA A 484 14.40 -17.55 -15.26
C ALA A 484 13.44 -18.11 -16.32
N TYR A 485 13.66 -17.78 -17.59
CA TYR A 485 12.86 -18.28 -18.69
C TYR A 485 12.92 -19.81 -18.84
N GLN A 486 14.11 -20.41 -18.65
CA GLN A 486 14.21 -21.88 -18.62
C GLN A 486 13.43 -22.50 -17.45
N GLU A 487 13.44 -21.89 -16.25
CA GLU A 487 12.66 -22.40 -15.11
C GLU A 487 11.15 -22.28 -15.37
N LEU A 488 10.70 -21.17 -16.00
CA LEU A 488 9.31 -21.02 -16.45
C LEU A 488 8.90 -22.16 -17.40
N LYS A 489 9.72 -22.46 -18.42
CA LYS A 489 9.47 -23.56 -19.36
C LYS A 489 9.41 -24.91 -18.66
N LYS A 490 10.31 -25.14 -17.70
CA LYS A 490 10.35 -26.36 -16.91
C LYS A 490 9.06 -26.54 -16.11
N GLN A 491 8.57 -25.48 -15.44
CA GLN A 491 7.29 -25.55 -14.74
C GLN A 491 6.12 -25.89 -15.67
N ILE A 492 6.02 -25.21 -16.82
CA ILE A 492 5.01 -25.51 -17.85
C ILE A 492 5.09 -26.97 -18.28
N GLY A 493 6.31 -27.50 -18.50
CA GLY A 493 6.53 -28.89 -18.86
C GLY A 493 6.11 -29.88 -17.77
N LEU A 494 6.45 -29.61 -16.51
CA LEU A 494 6.09 -30.47 -15.37
C LEU A 494 4.57 -30.60 -15.20
N PHE A 495 3.83 -29.51 -15.33
CA PHE A 495 2.36 -29.55 -15.28
C PHE A 495 1.77 -30.39 -16.41
N ARG A 496 2.24 -30.19 -17.65
CA ARG A 496 1.79 -30.99 -18.81
C ARG A 496 2.05 -32.49 -18.68
N MET A 497 3.16 -32.86 -18.05
CA MET A 497 3.52 -34.27 -17.79
C MET A 497 2.65 -34.90 -16.70
N ASN A 498 2.29 -34.14 -15.66
CA ASN A 498 1.41 -34.62 -14.60
C ASN A 498 -0.04 -34.82 -15.10
N ASP A 499 -0.54 -33.94 -15.99
CA ASP A 499 -1.87 -34.06 -16.60
C ASP A 499 -2.00 -35.24 -17.59
N SER A 500 -0.88 -35.71 -18.17
CA SER A 500 -0.89 -36.81 -19.15
C SER A 500 -0.78 -38.20 -18.53
N ASN A 501 -0.40 -38.31 -17.24
CA ASN A 501 -0.25 -39.58 -16.52
C ASN A 501 -1.43 -39.92 -15.58
N SER A 502 -2.47 -39.08 -15.52
CA SER A 502 -3.66 -39.33 -14.70
C SER A 502 -4.74 -40.11 -15.47
N THR A 503 -4.90 -41.40 -15.17
CA THR A 503 -6.17 -42.15 -15.37
C THR A 503 -7.31 -41.49 -14.55
N PRO A 504 -8.59 -41.60 -14.97
CA PRO A 504 -9.70 -40.82 -14.42
C PRO A 504 -10.19 -41.26 -13.02
N ALA A 505 -9.30 -41.74 -12.16
CA ALA A 505 -9.59 -42.10 -10.77
C ALA A 505 -8.47 -41.57 -9.86
N ASN A 506 -8.38 -40.25 -9.78
CA ASN A 506 -7.84 -39.45 -8.67
C ASN A 506 -7.50 -38.06 -9.23
N HIS A 507 -8.55 -37.26 -9.49
CA HIS A 507 -8.36 -35.83 -9.41
C HIS A 507 -8.04 -35.54 -7.95
N GLY A 508 -6.85 -34.99 -7.67
CA GLY A 508 -6.51 -34.45 -6.36
C GLY A 508 -7.43 -33.27 -6.05
N ILE A 509 -8.61 -33.59 -5.52
CA ILE A 509 -9.55 -32.66 -4.94
C ILE A 509 -8.88 -32.14 -3.67
N LEU A 510 -8.25 -30.97 -3.75
CA LEU A 510 -8.13 -30.11 -2.59
C LEU A 510 -9.45 -29.35 -2.49
N HIS A 511 -10.29 -29.78 -1.55
CA HIS A 511 -11.52 -29.11 -1.16
C HIS A 511 -11.21 -27.66 -0.78
N HIS A 512 -11.59 -26.73 -1.64
CA HIS A 512 -11.84 -25.35 -1.25
C HIS A 512 -13.30 -25.29 -0.80
N ASP A 513 -13.55 -25.58 0.48
CA ASP A 513 -14.86 -25.31 1.05
C ASP A 513 -15.11 -23.79 1.04
N SER A 514 -16.35 -23.44 0.76
CA SER A 514 -16.85 -22.09 0.56
C SER A 514 -16.64 -21.19 1.78
N PHE A 515 -15.88 -20.11 1.61
CA PHE A 515 -15.87 -18.97 2.55
C PHE A 515 -17.19 -18.19 2.45
N SER A 516 -18.13 -18.51 3.34
CA SER A 516 -19.29 -17.68 3.69
C SER A 516 -18.90 -16.74 4.84
N LEU A 517 -19.14 -15.44 4.69
CA LEU A 517 -18.73 -14.38 5.61
C LEU A 517 -19.76 -14.07 6.73
N THR A 518 -20.75 -14.94 6.97
CA THR A 518 -21.92 -14.62 7.81
C THR A 518 -21.97 -15.25 9.21
N ALA A 519 -20.87 -15.75 9.78
CA ALA A 519 -20.91 -16.26 11.15
C ALA A 519 -19.65 -15.90 11.96
N ILE A 520 -19.60 -14.65 12.43
CA ILE A 520 -18.78 -14.28 13.60
C ILE A 520 -19.75 -13.93 14.74
N ILE A 521 -20.12 -14.94 15.52
CA ILE A 521 -20.45 -14.78 16.94
C ILE A 521 -19.48 -15.72 17.68
N PRO A 522 -18.73 -15.23 18.69
CA PRO A 522 -17.65 -16.01 19.29
C PRO A 522 -18.23 -17.07 20.22
N LYS A 523 -17.87 -18.35 20.00
CA LYS A 523 -17.97 -19.37 21.06
C LYS A 523 -16.84 -20.39 20.96
N ALA A 524 -16.05 -20.38 22.03
CA ALA A 524 -15.25 -21.43 22.63
C ALA A 524 -14.27 -22.24 21.75
N ILE A 525 -13.00 -22.04 22.11
CA ILE A 525 -11.83 -22.90 21.94
C ILE A 525 -12.18 -24.38 21.76
N SER A 526 -11.82 -24.95 20.61
CA SER A 526 -11.43 -26.37 20.49
C SER A 526 -10.38 -26.52 19.40
N THR A 527 -9.23 -27.05 19.80
CA THR A 527 -8.04 -27.36 19.00
C THR A 527 -8.16 -28.75 18.37
N VAL A 528 -7.99 -28.89 17.05
CA VAL A 528 -7.65 -30.15 16.35
C VAL A 528 -6.89 -29.78 15.06
N GLU A 529 -5.55 -29.76 15.08
CA GLU A 529 -4.62 -30.82 14.66
C GLU A 529 -4.45 -30.99 13.14
N LYS A 530 -3.23 -30.70 12.68
CA LYS A 530 -2.72 -31.06 11.35
C LYS A 530 -2.55 -32.58 11.29
N ASN A 531 -3.13 -33.24 10.28
CA ASN A 531 -2.74 -34.61 9.90
C ASN A 531 -1.31 -34.60 9.33
N LYS A 532 -0.32 -34.59 10.22
CA LYS A 532 0.95 -35.30 10.02
C LYS A 532 0.61 -36.79 10.11
N GLU A 533 1.29 -37.65 9.34
CA GLU A 533 1.28 -39.10 9.63
C GLU A 533 1.41 -39.31 11.15
N PRO A 534 0.69 -40.28 11.75
CA PRO A 534 0.70 -40.46 13.20
C PRO A 534 2.13 -40.75 13.66
N ARG A 535 2.81 -39.72 14.15
CA ARG A 535 4.10 -39.85 14.82
C ARG A 535 3.80 -40.54 16.15
N PRO A 536 4.64 -41.50 16.57
CA PRO A 536 4.43 -42.20 17.84
C PRO A 536 4.28 -41.16 18.96
N VAL A 537 3.20 -41.27 19.74
CA VAL A 537 2.98 -40.41 20.91
C VAL A 537 4.12 -40.67 21.88
N VAL A 538 5.04 -39.71 21.99
CA VAL A 538 6.13 -39.78 22.97
C VAL A 538 5.58 -39.23 24.28
N GLU A 539 5.34 -40.10 25.26
CA GLU A 539 4.99 -39.65 26.61
C GLU A 539 6.19 -38.94 27.24
N TYR A 540 6.05 -37.64 27.51
CA TYR A 540 7.09 -36.86 28.19
C TYR A 540 7.02 -37.11 29.70
N PRO A 541 8.17 -37.39 30.35
CA PRO A 541 8.23 -37.35 31.81
C PRO A 541 7.75 -35.99 32.35
N HIS A 542 7.04 -36.02 33.48
CA HIS A 542 6.39 -34.84 34.06
C HIS A 542 7.35 -33.67 34.35
N TYR A 543 8.59 -33.99 34.75
CA TYR A 543 9.63 -32.99 34.98
C TYR A 543 10.72 -33.06 33.92
N ILE A 544 11.12 -31.88 33.43
CA ILE A 544 12.16 -31.73 32.42
C ILE A 544 13.48 -32.41 32.83
N ASP A 545 13.81 -32.45 34.12
CA ASP A 545 15.05 -33.05 34.61
C ASP A 545 15.15 -34.58 34.37
N MET A 546 14.02 -35.21 34.01
CA MET A 546 13.92 -36.63 33.65
C MET A 546 13.99 -36.86 32.13
N TRP A 547 14.01 -35.81 31.31
CA TRP A 547 14.02 -35.95 29.85
C TRP A 547 15.38 -36.43 29.35
N THR A 548 15.35 -37.46 28.50
CA THR A 548 16.52 -37.89 27.71
C THR A 548 16.73 -36.97 26.50
N LYS A 549 17.85 -37.15 25.79
CA LYS A 549 18.12 -36.45 24.52
C LYS A 549 17.03 -36.66 23.46
N ASP A 550 16.42 -37.85 23.44
CA ASP A 550 15.38 -38.19 22.48
C ASP A 550 14.07 -37.46 22.83
N HIS A 551 13.76 -37.31 24.12
CA HIS A 551 12.63 -36.48 24.56
C HIS A 551 12.82 -35.01 24.18
N VAL A 552 14.03 -34.44 24.34
CA VAL A 552 14.30 -33.05 23.92
C VAL A 552 14.10 -32.89 22.42
N LYS A 553 14.61 -33.83 21.61
CA LYS A 553 14.42 -33.80 20.15
C LYS A 553 12.96 -33.93 19.75
N SER A 554 12.21 -34.86 20.36
CA SER A 554 10.79 -35.04 20.10
C SER A 554 9.98 -33.80 20.49
N PHE A 555 10.30 -33.16 21.63
CA PHE A 555 9.63 -31.95 22.07
C PHE A 555 9.78 -30.82 21.05
N LEU A 556 10.99 -30.59 20.52
CA LEU A 556 11.22 -29.56 19.51
C LEU A 556 10.46 -29.86 18.21
N LEU A 557 10.41 -31.12 17.79
CA LEU A 557 9.65 -31.55 16.60
C LEU A 557 8.12 -31.40 16.80
N ASP A 558 7.63 -31.70 18.00
CA ASP A 558 6.20 -31.63 18.35
C ASP A 558 5.72 -30.18 18.41
N LYS A 559 6.58 -29.26 18.86
CA LYS A 559 6.30 -27.83 18.94
C LYS A 559 6.65 -27.04 17.67
N GLU A 560 6.98 -27.72 16.58
CA GLU A 560 7.38 -27.10 15.30
C GLU A 560 8.60 -26.16 15.44
N LEU A 561 9.51 -26.50 16.37
CA LEU A 561 10.77 -25.81 16.67
C LEU A 561 11.98 -26.54 16.08
N ASP A 562 11.82 -27.12 14.89
CA ASP A 562 12.82 -27.96 14.21
C ASP A 562 14.17 -27.24 14.01
N MET A 563 14.15 -25.91 13.86
CA MET A 563 15.33 -25.08 13.69
C MET A 563 16.28 -25.09 14.90
N LEU A 564 15.77 -25.39 16.10
CA LEU A 564 16.58 -25.46 17.32
C LEU A 564 17.25 -26.83 17.52
N ILE A 565 16.89 -27.85 16.73
CA ILE A 565 17.41 -29.21 16.88
C ILE A 565 18.94 -29.28 16.76
N PRO A 566 19.60 -28.62 15.78
CA PRO A 566 21.06 -28.64 15.70
C PRO A 566 21.72 -27.92 16.89
N THR A 567 21.08 -26.88 17.41
CA THR A 567 21.61 -26.08 18.54
C THR A 567 21.54 -26.87 19.85
N PHE A 568 20.49 -27.68 20.03
CA PHE A 568 20.27 -28.51 21.22
C PHE A 568 20.64 -29.98 21.01
N GLU A 569 21.45 -30.28 19.98
CA GLU A 569 21.86 -31.64 19.68
C GLU A 569 22.61 -32.27 20.87
N GLY A 570 22.13 -33.43 21.32
CA GLY A 570 22.71 -34.15 22.46
C GLY A 570 22.34 -33.62 23.85
N MET A 571 21.59 -32.52 23.96
CA MET A 571 21.13 -32.02 25.26
C MET A 571 20.05 -32.92 25.86
N ASN A 572 20.17 -33.24 27.15
CA ASN A 572 19.09 -33.82 27.95
C ASN A 572 18.32 -32.72 28.69
N GLY A 573 17.21 -33.04 29.33
CA GLY A 573 16.36 -31.99 29.90
C GLY A 573 16.95 -31.23 31.08
N ARG A 574 17.96 -31.78 31.79
CA ARG A 574 18.70 -31.02 32.81
C ARG A 574 19.50 -29.86 32.18
N LEU A 575 20.08 -30.08 31.01
CA LEU A 575 20.76 -29.02 30.25
C LEU A 575 19.76 -28.03 29.68
N LEU A 576 18.64 -28.53 29.14
CA LEU A 576 17.58 -27.68 28.59
C LEU A 576 16.93 -26.79 29.68
N HIS A 577 16.77 -27.30 30.90
CA HIS A 577 16.32 -26.53 32.07
C HIS A 577 17.33 -25.42 32.44
N LYS A 578 18.64 -25.68 32.35
CA LYS A 578 19.65 -24.63 32.54
C LYS A 578 19.56 -23.55 31.45
N VAL A 579 19.37 -23.94 30.19
CA VAL A 579 19.15 -23.00 29.08
C VAL A 579 17.92 -22.14 29.36
N TYR A 580 16.81 -22.74 29.81
CA TYR A 580 15.62 -22.00 30.20
C TYR A 580 15.89 -20.96 31.31
N ASN A 581 16.58 -21.36 32.38
CA ASN A 581 16.94 -20.44 33.47
C ASN A 581 17.85 -19.29 32.99
N MET A 582 18.76 -19.55 32.07
CA MET A 582 19.59 -18.51 31.43
C MET A 582 18.72 -17.55 30.61
N CYS A 583 17.77 -18.08 29.83
CA CYS A 583 16.81 -17.26 29.09
C CYS A 583 16.04 -16.33 30.02
N GLN A 584 15.54 -16.83 31.16
CA GLN A 584 14.82 -16.00 32.14
C GLN A 584 15.67 -14.92 32.81
N THR A 585 17.00 -15.10 32.87
CA THR A 585 17.91 -14.13 33.51
C THR A 585 18.27 -12.97 32.58
N ASN A 586 18.36 -13.21 31.27
CA ASN A 586 18.67 -12.19 30.27
C ASN A 586 18.10 -12.57 28.89
N GLU A 587 16.80 -12.35 28.71
CA GLU A 587 16.03 -12.80 27.54
C GLU A 587 16.58 -12.22 26.22
N GLN A 588 16.99 -10.95 26.22
CA GLN A 588 17.48 -10.28 25.01
C GLN A 588 18.85 -10.84 24.56
N ALA A 589 19.79 -11.04 25.49
CA ALA A 589 21.11 -11.58 25.15
C ALA A 589 21.02 -13.06 24.71
N MET A 590 20.15 -13.83 25.37
CA MET A 590 19.95 -15.24 25.03
C MET A 590 19.25 -15.43 23.69
N PHE A 591 18.28 -14.59 23.35
CA PHE A 591 17.67 -14.60 22.01
C PHE A 591 18.71 -14.34 20.92
N SER A 592 19.56 -13.33 21.09
CA SER A 592 20.62 -13.02 20.13
C SER A 592 21.62 -14.18 19.99
N SER A 593 22.05 -14.79 21.10
CA SER A 593 22.99 -15.93 21.09
C SER A 593 22.40 -17.15 20.38
N LEU A 594 21.15 -17.53 20.69
CA LEU A 594 20.50 -18.67 20.05
C LEU A 594 20.23 -18.42 18.56
N LYS A 595 19.89 -17.17 18.20
CA LYS A 595 19.69 -16.79 16.80
C LYS A 595 20.98 -16.89 15.99
N GLU A 596 22.13 -16.53 16.58
CA GLU A 596 23.44 -16.72 15.96
C GLU A 596 23.81 -18.21 15.79
N ASP A 597 23.57 -19.04 16.80
CA ASP A 597 23.87 -20.48 16.72
C ASP A 597 22.98 -21.20 15.69
N VAL A 598 21.70 -20.84 15.59
CA VAL A 598 20.81 -21.33 14.53
C VAL A 598 21.27 -20.84 13.15
N ALA A 599 21.74 -19.60 13.02
CA ALA A 599 22.26 -19.09 11.75
C ALA A 599 23.53 -19.85 11.29
N ARG A 600 24.32 -20.39 12.22
CA ARG A 600 25.52 -21.20 11.91
C ARG A 600 25.18 -22.63 11.45
N SER A 601 23.98 -23.14 11.71
CA SER A 601 23.63 -24.54 11.45
C SER A 601 23.17 -24.86 10.01
N GLN A 602 23.34 -23.93 9.05
CA GLN A 602 23.03 -24.08 7.61
C GLN A 602 21.56 -24.46 7.26
N LEU A 603 20.63 -24.41 8.22
CA LEU A 603 19.20 -24.58 7.96
C LEU A 603 18.61 -23.32 7.29
N THR A 604 17.63 -23.51 6.41
CA THR A 604 16.98 -22.42 5.64
C THR A 604 16.05 -21.53 6.47
N THR A 605 15.75 -21.94 7.71
CA THR A 605 14.85 -21.28 8.65
C THR A 605 15.63 -20.58 9.77
N ALA A 606 15.48 -19.25 9.87
CA ALA A 606 16.07 -18.45 10.94
C ALA A 606 15.18 -18.46 12.19
N LEU A 607 15.78 -18.42 13.39
CA LEU A 607 15.04 -18.29 14.65
C LEU A 607 14.37 -16.91 14.72
N SER A 608 13.03 -16.87 14.72
CA SER A 608 12.27 -15.65 14.95
C SER A 608 12.02 -15.41 16.44
N LEU A 609 11.67 -14.18 16.81
CA LEU A 609 11.29 -13.86 18.20
C LEU A 609 10.05 -14.66 18.63
N LYS A 610 9.12 -14.92 17.70
CA LYS A 610 7.93 -15.74 17.95
C LYS A 610 8.32 -17.16 18.35
N ASP A 611 9.23 -17.80 17.61
CA ASP A 611 9.66 -19.18 17.88
C ASP A 611 10.40 -19.26 19.23
N TYR A 612 11.19 -18.24 19.54
CA TYR A 612 11.87 -18.13 20.84
C TYR A 612 10.89 -18.01 22.01
N LEU A 613 9.82 -17.21 21.88
CA LEU A 613 8.79 -17.09 22.91
C LEU A 613 7.96 -18.37 23.04
N ILE A 614 7.61 -19.03 21.93
CA ILE A 614 6.96 -20.35 21.94
C ILE A 614 7.82 -21.37 22.70
N PHE A 615 9.13 -21.40 22.44
CA PHE A 615 10.05 -22.27 23.17
C PHE A 615 9.98 -22.04 24.69
N LEU A 616 9.98 -20.78 25.15
CA LEU A 616 9.94 -20.45 26.58
C LEU A 616 8.60 -20.78 27.24
N ASP A 617 7.48 -20.56 26.56
CA ASP A 617 6.16 -20.87 27.12
C ASP A 617 5.90 -22.38 27.19
N GLU A 618 6.29 -23.12 26.14
CA GLU A 618 6.05 -24.57 26.06
C GLU A 618 6.95 -25.36 27.02
N ILE A 619 8.20 -24.92 27.21
CA ILE A 619 9.12 -25.58 28.13
C ILE A 619 8.78 -25.32 29.60
N LYS A 620 8.20 -24.15 29.91
CA LYS A 620 7.82 -23.72 31.28
C LYS A 620 6.91 -24.73 31.97
N ILE A 621 6.06 -25.41 31.21
CA ILE A 621 5.10 -26.42 31.68
C ILE A 621 5.80 -27.59 32.40
N TYR A 622 7.05 -27.89 32.03
CA TYR A 622 7.82 -29.03 32.56
C TYR A 622 8.87 -28.62 33.60
N ILE A 623 8.95 -27.33 33.94
CA ILE A 623 9.87 -26.82 34.95
C ILE A 623 9.26 -27.05 36.34
N PRO A 624 9.94 -27.74 37.27
CA PRO A 624 9.43 -27.93 38.62
C PRO A 624 9.24 -26.58 39.32
N TYR A 625 8.02 -26.31 39.81
CA TYR A 625 7.71 -25.14 40.62
C TYR A 625 8.62 -25.09 41.85
N LYS A 626 9.37 -23.99 42.00
CA LYS A 626 10.02 -23.69 43.27
C LYS A 626 8.94 -23.39 44.30
N ALA A 627 8.89 -24.15 45.38
CA ALA A 627 8.08 -23.83 46.54
C ALA A 627 8.48 -22.44 47.07
N GLY A 628 7.69 -21.41 46.74
CA GLY A 628 7.98 -20.02 47.08
C GLY A 628 6.97 -19.00 46.58
N ASP A 629 6.42 -19.17 45.38
CA ASP A 629 5.50 -18.18 44.79
C ASP A 629 4.05 -18.69 44.76
N GLN A 630 3.29 -18.37 45.80
CA GLN A 630 1.83 -18.51 45.80
C GLN A 630 1.18 -17.31 45.07
N LEU A 631 0.43 -17.58 44.00
CA LEU A 631 -0.74 -16.80 43.62
C LEU A 631 -1.88 -17.78 43.28
N ASN A 632 -2.85 -17.84 44.19
CA ASN A 632 -4.04 -18.71 44.18
C ASN A 632 -4.87 -18.63 42.89
N PRO A 633 -5.28 -19.77 42.29
CA PRO A 633 -6.32 -19.81 41.27
C PRO A 633 -7.63 -20.36 41.85
N THR A 634 -8.45 -19.49 42.48
CA THR A 634 -9.86 -19.83 42.78
C THR A 634 -10.73 -18.57 42.91
N SER A 635 -11.00 -17.93 41.77
CA SER A 635 -12.18 -17.12 41.46
C SER A 635 -12.00 -16.61 40.03
N ALA A 636 -12.84 -16.80 39.04
CA ALA A 636 -14.25 -17.12 39.04
C ALA A 636 -14.59 -17.82 37.71
N ILE A 637 -15.03 -19.07 37.79
CA ILE A 637 -16.00 -19.63 36.86
C ILE A 637 -17.31 -19.64 37.64
N CYS A 638 -18.04 -18.53 37.57
CA CYS A 638 -19.44 -18.43 37.95
C CYS A 638 -19.98 -17.11 37.39
N ASN A 639 -20.42 -17.14 36.14
CA ASN A 639 -21.65 -16.49 35.67
C ASN A 639 -21.96 -17.01 34.26
N LEU A 640 -22.91 -17.94 34.23
CA LEU A 640 -23.63 -18.45 33.06
C LEU A 640 -24.63 -17.41 32.56
N MET A 641 -24.74 -17.20 31.25
CA MET A 641 -25.97 -17.25 30.44
C MET A 641 -25.67 -16.90 28.98
#